data_AF-A0A8E4GFJ0-F1
#
_entry.id   AF-A0A8E4GFJ0-F1
#
_cell.length_a   1.000
_cell.length_b   1.000
_cell.length_c   1.000
_cell.angle_alpha   90.00
_cell.angle_beta   90.00
_cell.angle_gamma   90.00
#
_symmetry.space_group_name_H-M   'P 1'
#
loop_
_entity.id
_entity.type
_entity.pdbx_description
1 polymer ?
#
loop_
_entity_poly.entity_id
_entity_poly.type
_entity_poly.pdbx_seq_one_letter_code
_entity_poly.pdbx_strand_id
1 'polypeptide(L)'
;MTAVATFAGTAQAQERVLDGFNDIGAWRLVVSNQVSGSLRPVATSSGGHALCLDYNFNGVSGYVGIRRNLPITYPDNYRIGFSLRGDSPSNDLQVKLIDASGDNVWWVNRPGFNFPKNWTTVGYRKRNIEKAWGPGQDKQLRSSADVEFTIYNKVGGKGTVCFDRLTLTPLPPEDTSPLKAEAITDTAPALEQRLADGKPDTFWLSGAVKQQTVTLDLGKVREFGGAVVQWVPGLQASQYVVRASSDGRGWRDLRTVTAGAGGTDWLALPDTEARYLRFDLKDGPNWRYGIKEVQLQPLAFAATPNDFIKSLAAQAPRGSYPRGFSGEQPYWTILGLDGGTEQGLIGEDGAVEVGKGGFSIEPFVVTGGKLLHWSDVSSEQSLQDDYLPIPSVDWHHDLMNLRVTAFVQGTPDQAQLVARYQLHNTGKDAREFTLALAVRPFQVNPPTQFLNTLGGVSRIDQLAVQGAQVSVNGKPRVFAAQPPDAGFASAFDSGMDVSHLTAATPPAITQVKDETGLASGVLLYRWKLEPGQRREVALVIPQTGTAQLPAGFDADKAQQQVAQQWRSKLDRVRISVPAEGKPVIDTLRTALAHMLISRIGPRLQPGTRSYSRSWIRDGAMISEGLLRLGREDVVREYVDWFAPYQFADGMVPCCVDERGSDPVPENDSHGELIFNIAEYYRYTGDKAFLERMWPHVTGAYDYMETLRASERTEDNFMRNPAFYGMMPVSISHEGYSAKPVHSYWDNFWALRGYKDAVMLAGALDKPDEVARFSTARDEFSGDLIASLGATVRQHSLDFLPGSAELGDFDATSTTIALAPGGEQQRLPQDLLSNTFERYWKEFSDRRDGKREWKDYTPYEWRNVAAFVRLGWRERAWDATAFFFKDRAPQPWNQWAEVVSRTPRTPFFVGDLPHAWVASDFVRSVLDMFAYGRESDASLVIAAGTPTRWFEGKGIGIAELRTPYGRLNYTLQRTDKQLVLQLQPGLILPPGGVVLPWPYQGTPGKASINGESAEWQNGELRIQQLPANVQIDVPSAVRRAERATQ
;
A
#
# COMPACT_ATOMS: atom_id res chain seq x y z
N MET A 1 -9.77 67.21 37.84
CA MET A 1 -8.54 66.42 37.69
C MET A 1 -8.87 65.23 36.82
N THR A 2 -8.33 65.25 35.62
CA THR A 2 -8.48 64.29 34.52
C THR A 2 -7.57 63.10 34.80
N ALA A 3 -8.12 61.89 34.90
CA ALA A 3 -7.33 60.65 34.86
C ALA A 3 -7.54 60.02 33.48
N VAL A 4 -6.56 60.24 32.61
CA VAL A 4 -6.46 59.61 31.29
C VAL A 4 -6.02 58.17 31.51
N ALA A 5 -6.93 57.22 31.26
CA ALA A 5 -6.57 55.82 31.12
C ALA A 5 -5.92 55.62 29.74
N THR A 6 -4.62 55.39 29.73
CA THR A 6 -3.85 55.00 28.55
C THR A 6 -4.28 53.60 28.11
N PHE A 7 -5.00 53.52 27.00
CA PHE A 7 -5.15 52.29 26.24
C PHE A 7 -3.76 51.85 25.76
N ALA A 8 -3.23 50.78 26.35
CA ALA A 8 -2.11 50.05 25.78
C ALA A 8 -2.61 49.39 24.48
N GLY A 9 -2.29 50.02 23.34
CA GLY A 9 -2.47 49.41 22.04
C GLY A 9 -1.68 48.11 21.99
N THR A 10 -2.36 46.99 21.76
CA THR A 10 -1.73 45.76 21.30
C THR A 10 -1.03 46.08 19.98
N ALA A 11 0.29 46.18 19.99
CA ALA A 11 1.09 46.31 18.78
C ALA A 11 0.70 45.16 17.84
N GLN A 12 0.08 45.48 16.70
CA GLN A 12 -0.09 44.52 15.61
C GLN A 12 1.30 44.05 15.20
N ALA A 13 1.60 42.79 15.46
CA ALA A 13 2.85 42.17 15.02
C ALA A 13 2.90 42.25 13.47
N GLN A 14 3.85 43.03 12.95
CA GLN A 14 3.90 43.42 11.55
C GLN A 14 4.51 42.29 10.68
N GLU A 15 4.01 42.13 9.46
CA GLU A 15 4.58 41.20 8.48
C GLU A 15 6.07 41.52 8.25
N ARG A 16 6.93 40.50 8.35
CA ARG A 16 8.37 40.62 8.11
C ARG A 16 8.72 39.96 6.77
N VAL A 17 9.39 40.69 5.88
CA VAL A 17 10.02 40.09 4.68
C VAL A 17 11.29 39.36 5.12
N LEU A 18 11.34 38.05 4.89
CA LEU A 18 12.49 37.20 5.20
C LEU A 18 13.52 37.22 4.06
N ASP A 19 13.04 37.19 2.82
CA ASP A 19 13.89 37.28 1.63
C ASP A 19 13.13 37.84 0.43
N GLY A 20 13.78 38.71 -0.35
CA GLY A 20 13.21 39.30 -1.57
C GLY A 20 13.71 38.65 -2.86
N PHE A 21 14.50 37.57 -2.79
CA PHE A 21 15.07 36.84 -3.93
C PHE A 21 15.97 37.67 -4.89
N ASN A 22 16.39 38.87 -4.46
CA ASN A 22 17.26 39.74 -5.27
C ASN A 22 18.71 39.23 -5.40
N ASP A 23 19.20 38.48 -4.41
CA ASP A 23 20.53 37.86 -4.42
C ASP A 23 20.42 36.37 -4.73
N ILE A 24 20.70 36.01 -5.98
CA ILE A 24 20.64 34.62 -6.46
C ILE A 24 21.79 33.79 -5.92
N GLY A 25 22.96 34.40 -5.68
CA GLY A 25 24.14 33.69 -5.17
C GLY A 25 23.93 33.11 -3.77
N ALA A 26 22.97 33.66 -3.01
CA ALA A 26 22.55 33.13 -1.72
C ALA A 26 21.70 31.85 -1.81
N TRP A 27 21.17 31.51 -3.00
CA TRP A 27 20.36 30.32 -3.23
C TRP A 27 21.16 29.25 -3.97
N ARG A 28 21.17 28.03 -3.43
CA ARG A 28 21.83 26.87 -4.04
C ARG A 28 20.81 26.05 -4.82
N LEU A 29 21.18 25.70 -6.05
CA LEU A 29 20.43 24.73 -6.84
C LEU A 29 20.62 23.33 -6.23
N VAL A 30 19.53 22.59 -6.09
CA VAL A 30 19.52 21.19 -5.69
C VAL A 30 18.82 20.39 -6.78
N VAL A 31 19.48 19.36 -7.31
CA VAL A 31 18.93 18.47 -8.35
C VAL A 31 19.20 17.01 -7.99
N SER A 32 18.27 16.13 -8.35
CA SER A 32 18.49 14.69 -8.32
C SER A 32 19.16 14.17 -9.60
N ASN A 33 19.55 12.89 -9.62
CA ASN A 33 20.23 12.25 -10.76
C ASN A 33 19.48 12.50 -12.07
N GLN A 34 20.22 12.87 -13.12
CA GLN A 34 19.73 13.18 -14.47
C GLN A 34 18.66 14.29 -14.58
N VAL A 35 18.31 14.99 -13.50
CA VAL A 35 17.49 16.20 -13.54
C VAL A 35 18.38 17.42 -13.79
N SER A 36 17.99 18.27 -14.73
CA SER A 36 18.71 19.51 -15.03
C SER A 36 17.98 20.71 -14.44
N GLY A 37 18.74 21.66 -13.89
CA GLY A 37 18.19 22.91 -13.38
C GLY A 37 19.15 24.09 -13.55
N SER A 38 18.61 25.30 -13.59
CA SER A 38 19.39 26.53 -13.57
C SER A 38 18.62 27.66 -12.90
N LEU A 39 19.36 28.61 -12.32
CA LEU A 39 18.80 29.79 -11.64
C LEU A 39 19.09 31.05 -12.44
N ARG A 40 18.09 31.92 -12.58
CA ARG A 40 18.26 33.22 -13.24
C ARG A 40 17.40 34.33 -12.62
N PRO A 41 17.85 35.59 -12.71
CA PRO A 41 17.08 36.74 -12.24
C PRO A 41 15.98 37.10 -13.24
N VAL A 42 14.86 37.60 -12.74
CA VAL A 42 13.84 38.27 -13.56
C VAL A 42 13.39 39.55 -12.88
N ALA A 43 13.42 40.65 -13.62
CA ALA A 43 12.95 41.94 -13.13
C ALA A 43 11.48 41.88 -12.67
N THR A 44 11.20 42.50 -11.54
CA THR A 44 9.85 42.65 -10.99
C THR A 44 9.30 44.04 -11.32
N SER A 45 7.98 44.14 -11.42
CA SER A 45 7.29 45.41 -11.69
C SER A 45 7.48 46.47 -10.59
N SER A 46 8.00 46.07 -9.43
CA SER A 46 8.33 46.94 -8.30
C SER A 46 9.79 47.42 -8.27
N GLY A 47 10.61 47.10 -9.29
CA GLY A 47 11.99 47.58 -9.41
C GLY A 47 13.07 46.73 -8.73
N GLY A 48 12.80 45.45 -8.45
CA GLY A 48 13.76 44.46 -7.95
C GLY A 48 13.93 43.24 -8.88
N HIS A 49 14.55 42.17 -8.39
CA HIS A 49 14.69 40.89 -9.11
C HIS A 49 14.04 39.76 -8.31
N ALA A 50 13.21 38.97 -8.98
CA ALA A 50 12.77 37.67 -8.53
C ALA A 50 13.75 36.59 -9.00
N LEU A 51 13.72 35.43 -8.35
CA LEU A 51 14.52 34.28 -8.72
C LEU A 51 13.65 33.27 -9.47
N CYS A 52 14.06 32.89 -10.68
CA CYS A 52 13.42 31.82 -11.44
C CYS A 52 14.30 30.57 -11.48
N LEU A 53 13.67 29.45 -11.20
CA LEU A 53 14.19 28.10 -11.37
C LEU A 53 13.67 27.55 -12.70
N ASP A 54 14.55 27.39 -13.68
CA ASP A 54 14.27 26.63 -14.90
C ASP A 54 14.72 25.19 -14.69
N TYR A 55 13.93 24.22 -15.16
CA TYR A 55 14.23 22.81 -14.95
C TYR A 55 13.76 21.89 -16.07
N ASN A 56 14.35 20.70 -16.13
CA ASN A 56 13.90 19.58 -16.95
C ASN A 56 14.14 18.25 -16.23
N PHE A 57 13.07 17.46 -16.06
CA PHE A 57 13.15 16.12 -15.47
C PHE A 57 13.76 15.08 -16.43
N ASN A 58 13.94 15.38 -17.72
CA ASN A 58 14.59 14.49 -18.70
C ASN A 58 14.00 13.06 -18.78
N GLY A 59 12.73 12.88 -18.40
CA GLY A 59 12.06 11.58 -18.43
C GLY A 59 12.33 10.68 -17.22
N VAL A 60 13.01 11.18 -16.18
CA VAL A 60 13.20 10.46 -14.91
C VAL A 60 12.34 11.03 -13.79
N SER A 61 12.09 10.23 -12.75
CA SER A 61 11.53 10.72 -11.50
C SER A 61 12.60 11.53 -10.74
N GLY A 62 12.17 12.29 -9.74
CA GLY A 62 13.09 13.05 -8.89
C GLY A 62 12.64 14.48 -8.64
N TYR A 63 13.60 15.34 -8.33
CA TYR A 63 13.32 16.69 -7.87
C TYR A 63 14.36 17.71 -8.30
N VAL A 64 13.89 18.95 -8.32
CA VAL A 64 14.70 20.15 -8.51
C VAL A 64 14.24 21.20 -7.52
N GLY A 65 15.16 21.92 -6.91
CA GLY A 65 14.81 22.90 -5.92
C GLY A 65 15.88 23.96 -5.71
N ILE A 66 15.51 24.94 -4.88
CA ILE A 66 16.39 25.99 -4.41
C ILE A 66 16.44 25.95 -2.90
N ARG A 67 17.65 25.89 -2.34
CA ARG A 67 17.88 25.88 -0.90
C ARG A 67 18.70 27.09 -0.48
N ARG A 68 18.34 27.67 0.66
CA ARG A 68 19.11 28.75 1.27
C ARG A 68 19.24 28.55 2.77
N ASN A 69 20.44 28.84 3.27
CA ASN A 69 20.66 29.03 4.70
C ASN A 69 20.00 30.34 5.13
N LEU A 70 18.88 30.20 5.83
CA LEU A 70 18.01 31.29 6.27
C LEU A 70 17.45 30.94 7.64
N PRO A 71 18.19 31.26 8.73
CA PRO A 71 17.73 30.98 10.08
C PRO A 71 16.45 31.75 10.41
N ILE A 72 15.41 31.04 10.85
CA ILE A 72 14.11 31.60 11.22
C ILE A 72 13.71 31.08 12.60
N THR A 73 13.31 31.99 13.48
CA THR A 73 12.56 31.67 14.71
C THR A 73 11.08 31.95 14.45
N TYR A 74 10.23 30.97 14.76
CA TYR A 74 8.79 31.04 14.50
C TYR A 74 8.02 31.49 15.75
N PRO A 75 7.07 32.44 15.62
CA PRO A 75 6.11 32.76 16.68
C PRO A 75 5.19 31.57 17.02
N ASP A 76 4.42 31.67 18.10
CA ASP A 76 3.48 30.61 18.51
C ASP A 76 2.41 30.30 17.44
N ASN A 77 1.93 31.34 16.75
CA ASN A 77 1.07 31.22 15.58
C ASN A 77 1.55 32.17 14.48
N TYR A 78 1.54 31.70 13.23
CA TYR A 78 2.14 32.43 12.12
C TYR A 78 1.61 31.96 10.76
N ARG A 79 1.89 32.79 9.75
CA ARG A 79 1.73 32.50 8.33
C ARG A 79 3.06 32.74 7.61
N ILE A 80 3.49 31.77 6.82
CA ILE A 80 4.56 31.94 5.83
C ILE A 80 3.91 32.32 4.51
N GLY A 81 4.35 33.39 3.88
CA GLY A 81 3.85 33.83 2.58
C GLY A 81 4.97 33.99 1.57
N PHE A 82 4.69 33.73 0.29
CA PHE A 82 5.62 34.03 -0.80
C PHE A 82 4.83 34.31 -2.09
N SER A 83 5.39 35.11 -2.97
CA SER A 83 4.86 35.32 -4.31
C SER A 83 5.44 34.29 -5.27
N LEU A 84 4.58 33.69 -6.08
CA LEU A 84 4.97 32.70 -7.07
C LEU A 84 4.26 32.94 -8.40
N ARG A 85 4.98 32.67 -9.49
CA ARG A 85 4.42 32.43 -10.82
C ARG A 85 5.21 31.33 -11.52
N GLY A 86 4.60 30.63 -12.46
CA GLY A 86 5.33 29.64 -13.24
C GLY A 86 4.63 29.25 -14.53
N ASP A 87 5.44 28.83 -15.50
CA ASP A 87 5.00 28.04 -16.65
C ASP A 87 5.57 26.64 -16.45
N SER A 88 4.80 25.82 -15.73
CA SER A 88 5.24 24.52 -15.23
C SER A 88 4.06 23.54 -15.34
N PRO A 89 4.30 22.28 -15.74
CA PRO A 89 3.33 21.22 -15.52
C PRO A 89 2.92 21.13 -14.05
N SER A 90 1.78 20.50 -13.78
CA SER A 90 1.24 20.29 -12.43
C SER A 90 2.04 19.25 -11.63
N ASN A 91 3.32 19.56 -11.42
CA ASN A 91 4.24 18.87 -10.52
C ASN A 91 3.97 19.27 -9.07
N ASP A 92 4.54 18.55 -8.12
CA ASP A 92 4.34 18.82 -6.70
C ASP A 92 5.15 20.04 -6.28
N LEU A 93 4.56 20.94 -5.50
CA LEU A 93 5.25 22.05 -4.85
C LEU A 93 5.46 21.72 -3.38
N GLN A 94 6.73 21.64 -2.97
CA GLN A 94 7.11 21.44 -1.57
C GLN A 94 7.83 22.67 -1.03
N VAL A 95 7.48 23.08 0.18
CA VAL A 95 8.21 24.08 0.95
C VAL A 95 8.77 23.38 2.18
N LYS A 96 10.09 23.24 2.27
CA LYS A 96 10.77 22.53 3.36
C LYS A 96 11.49 23.50 4.28
N LEU A 97 11.40 23.23 5.57
CA LEU A 97 11.97 23.99 6.67
C LEU A 97 12.82 23.02 7.48
N ILE A 98 14.14 23.21 7.43
CA ILE A 98 15.12 22.23 7.90
C ILE A 98 15.77 22.79 9.16
N ASP A 99 15.92 21.97 10.20
CA ASP A 99 16.59 22.41 11.43
C ASP A 99 18.11 22.54 11.27
N ALA A 100 18.78 23.00 12.32
CA ALA A 100 20.23 23.18 12.32
C ALA A 100 21.04 21.87 12.25
N SER A 101 20.42 20.71 12.55
CA SER A 101 21.07 19.41 12.39
C SER A 101 21.09 18.94 10.93
N GLY A 102 20.13 19.41 10.12
CA GLY A 102 19.88 18.90 8.78
C GLY A 102 19.01 17.64 8.75
N ASP A 103 18.83 16.97 9.88
CA ASP A 103 18.13 15.69 9.98
C ASP A 103 16.61 15.84 10.08
N ASN A 104 16.11 16.93 10.71
CA ASN A 104 14.66 17.14 10.87
C ASN A 104 14.11 18.14 9.85
N VAL A 105 13.07 17.71 9.15
CA VAL A 105 12.40 18.49 8.11
C VAL A 105 10.92 18.63 8.42
N TRP A 106 10.43 19.86 8.36
CA TRP A 106 9.02 20.19 8.32
C TRP A 106 8.69 20.69 6.93
N TRP A 107 7.48 20.43 6.46
CA TRP A 107 7.11 20.83 5.11
C TRP A 107 5.66 21.25 4.95
N VAL A 108 5.41 21.91 3.84
CA VAL A 108 4.10 21.97 3.20
C VAL A 108 4.23 21.24 1.87
N ASN A 109 3.50 20.15 1.69
CA ASN A 109 3.43 19.43 0.42
C ASN A 109 2.11 19.77 -0.30
N ARG A 110 2.19 20.14 -1.59
CA ARG A 110 1.04 20.38 -2.46
C ARG A 110 1.16 19.50 -3.71
N PRO A 111 0.58 18.29 -3.67
CA PRO A 111 0.63 17.40 -4.80
C PRO A 111 -0.13 17.97 -6.00
N GLY A 112 0.45 17.88 -7.21
CA GLY A 112 -0.20 18.33 -8.44
C GLY A 112 -0.49 19.83 -8.49
N PHE A 113 0.42 20.67 -7.98
CA PHE A 113 0.18 22.09 -7.81
C PHE A 113 -0.02 22.78 -9.18
N ASN A 114 -1.14 23.50 -9.34
CA ASN A 114 -1.39 24.27 -10.55
C ASN A 114 -0.66 25.62 -10.48
N PHE A 115 0.47 25.73 -11.17
CA PHE A 115 1.31 26.92 -11.14
C PHE A 115 0.62 28.10 -11.86
N PRO A 116 0.30 29.20 -11.16
CA PRO A 116 -0.33 30.36 -11.77
C PRO A 116 0.66 31.07 -12.70
N LYS A 117 0.16 31.50 -13.88
CA LYS A 117 0.96 32.28 -14.83
C LYS A 117 1.23 33.71 -14.35
N ASN A 118 0.30 34.25 -13.56
CA ASN A 118 0.42 35.57 -12.95
C ASN A 118 1.00 35.47 -11.54
N TRP A 119 1.71 36.52 -11.11
CA TRP A 119 2.18 36.63 -9.74
C TRP A 119 1.03 36.48 -8.76
N THR A 120 1.10 35.44 -7.94
CA THR A 120 0.08 35.09 -6.96
C THR A 120 0.76 34.91 -5.62
N THR A 121 0.21 35.52 -4.58
CA THR A 121 0.67 35.30 -3.21
C THR A 121 0.12 33.98 -2.70
N VAL A 122 1.03 33.07 -2.36
CA VAL A 122 0.74 31.81 -1.68
C VAL A 122 1.01 32.02 -0.19
N GLY A 123 0.12 31.54 0.67
CA GLY A 123 0.25 31.68 2.12
C GLY A 123 -0.11 30.38 2.84
N TYR A 124 0.77 29.92 3.72
CA TYR A 124 0.58 28.73 4.54
C TYR A 124 0.62 29.10 6.02
N ARG A 125 -0.40 28.69 6.77
CA ARG A 125 -0.45 28.85 8.22
C ARG A 125 0.31 27.73 8.91
N LYS A 126 0.62 27.91 10.20
CA LYS A 126 1.21 26.87 11.06
C LYS A 126 0.56 25.49 10.87
N ARG A 127 -0.77 25.41 10.83
CA ARG A 127 -1.50 24.13 10.66
C ARG A 127 -1.25 23.42 9.32
N ASN A 128 -0.75 24.12 8.31
CA ASN A 128 -0.44 23.53 7.01
C ASN A 128 0.97 22.93 6.97
N ILE A 129 1.78 23.19 8.00
CA ILE A 129 3.15 22.73 8.12
C ILE A 129 3.15 21.51 9.03
N GLU A 130 3.59 20.38 8.51
CA GLU A 130 3.72 19.14 9.25
C GLU A 130 5.18 18.71 9.30
N LYS A 131 5.52 17.91 10.31
CA LYS A 131 6.82 17.25 10.33
C LYS A 131 6.84 16.19 9.23
N ALA A 132 7.79 16.30 8.32
CA ALA A 132 7.96 15.39 7.20
C ALA A 132 8.77 14.15 7.62
N TRP A 133 10.01 14.35 8.09
CA TRP A 133 10.89 13.28 8.58
C TRP A 133 11.94 13.80 9.57
N GLY A 134 12.71 12.86 10.14
CA GLY A 134 13.83 13.12 11.04
C GLY A 134 13.67 12.51 12.44
N PRO A 135 14.77 12.26 13.16
CA PRO A 135 14.80 11.47 14.39
C PRO A 135 14.16 12.16 15.61
N GLY A 136 13.99 13.48 15.59
CA GLY A 136 13.35 14.21 16.70
C GLY A 136 11.89 13.80 16.91
N GLN A 137 11.39 13.80 18.14
CA GLN A 137 9.98 13.50 18.40
C GLN A 137 9.09 14.76 18.41
N ASP A 138 9.70 15.96 18.53
CA ASP A 138 8.94 17.22 18.51
C ASP A 138 8.35 17.46 17.12
N LYS A 139 7.01 17.53 17.05
CA LYS A 139 6.28 17.86 15.82
C LYS A 139 6.16 19.37 15.62
N GLN A 140 6.44 20.18 16.65
CA GLN A 140 6.33 21.64 16.56
C GLN A 140 7.61 22.25 15.98
N LEU A 141 7.45 23.02 14.91
CA LEU A 141 8.53 23.83 14.36
C LEU A 141 8.69 25.12 15.18
N ARG A 142 9.83 25.25 15.88
CA ARG A 142 10.20 26.46 16.65
C ARG A 142 11.26 27.30 15.94
N SER A 143 12.16 26.63 15.24
CA SER A 143 13.22 27.25 14.46
C SER A 143 13.63 26.37 13.28
N SER A 144 14.07 26.99 12.20
CA SER A 144 14.73 26.35 11.06
C SER A 144 16.04 27.06 10.74
N ALA A 145 17.03 26.34 10.21
CA ALA A 145 18.28 26.88 9.71
C ALA A 145 18.24 27.09 8.18
N ASP A 146 17.54 26.22 7.45
CA ASP A 146 17.43 26.31 6.00
C ASP A 146 15.97 26.31 5.52
N VAL A 147 15.74 26.97 4.39
CA VAL A 147 14.49 26.97 3.64
C VAL A 147 14.76 26.41 2.26
N GLU A 148 13.91 25.50 1.79
CA GLU A 148 13.96 24.94 0.45
C GLU A 148 12.59 24.98 -0.24
N PHE A 149 12.59 25.42 -1.50
CA PHE A 149 11.46 25.25 -2.41
C PHE A 149 11.81 24.14 -3.40
N THR A 150 11.01 23.08 -3.44
CA THR A 150 11.23 21.92 -4.30
C THR A 150 10.07 21.74 -5.25
N ILE A 151 10.38 21.51 -6.52
CA ILE A 151 9.46 20.98 -7.52
C ILE A 151 9.78 19.49 -7.65
N TYR A 152 8.82 18.64 -7.29
CA TYR A 152 8.99 17.19 -7.30
C TYR A 152 8.16 16.57 -8.44
N ASN A 153 8.73 15.59 -9.14
CA ASN A 153 8.09 14.97 -10.29
C ASN A 153 6.76 14.28 -9.91
N LYS A 154 5.69 14.73 -10.55
CA LYS A 154 4.40 14.04 -10.60
C LYS A 154 3.93 13.82 -12.04
N VAL A 155 4.00 14.88 -12.84
CA VAL A 155 3.72 14.85 -14.29
C VAL A 155 5.03 14.77 -15.09
N GLY A 156 6.13 15.28 -14.53
CA GLY A 156 7.43 15.35 -15.17
C GLY A 156 7.57 16.54 -16.11
N GLY A 157 8.40 16.39 -17.14
CA GLY A 157 8.64 17.41 -18.17
C GLY A 157 9.59 18.54 -17.76
N LYS A 158 9.50 19.67 -18.47
CA LYS A 158 10.29 20.89 -18.24
C LYS A 158 9.39 22.04 -17.83
N GLY A 159 9.92 22.99 -17.07
CA GLY A 159 9.17 24.16 -16.64
C GLY A 159 10.04 25.25 -16.02
N THR A 160 9.39 26.35 -15.69
CA THR A 160 9.98 27.49 -14.98
C THR A 160 9.07 27.87 -13.83
N VAL A 161 9.64 28.00 -12.62
CA VAL A 161 8.94 28.55 -11.46
C VAL A 161 9.74 29.69 -10.85
N CYS A 162 9.10 30.84 -10.67
CA CYS A 162 9.71 32.03 -10.13
C CYS A 162 9.15 32.34 -8.74
N PHE A 163 10.04 32.70 -7.82
CA PHE A 163 9.74 33.01 -6.43
C PHE A 163 10.15 34.47 -6.13
N ASP A 164 9.34 35.13 -5.34
CA ASP A 164 9.58 36.48 -4.84
C ASP A 164 8.97 36.64 -3.44
N ARG A 165 9.45 37.64 -2.69
CA ARG A 165 8.88 38.14 -1.43
C ARG A 165 8.48 37.05 -0.42
N LEU A 166 9.45 36.28 0.08
CA LEU A 166 9.24 35.37 1.21
C LEU A 166 9.00 36.19 2.49
N THR A 167 7.94 35.87 3.23
CA THR A 167 7.44 36.62 4.38
C THR A 167 7.05 35.72 5.53
N LEU A 168 7.12 36.27 6.74
CA LEU A 168 6.59 35.69 7.98
C LEU A 168 5.66 36.71 8.63
N THR A 169 4.39 36.35 8.78
CA THR A 169 3.39 37.15 9.49
C THR A 169 3.08 36.45 10.82
N PRO A 170 3.40 37.04 11.98
CA PRO A 170 2.88 36.54 13.25
C PRO A 170 1.35 36.71 13.27
N LEU A 171 0.64 35.70 13.75
CA LEU A 171 -0.81 35.71 13.88
C LEU A 171 -1.21 35.74 15.36
N PRO A 172 -2.39 36.27 15.70
CA PRO A 172 -2.94 36.09 17.04
C PRO A 172 -2.97 34.62 17.45
N PRO A 173 -2.95 34.29 18.76
CA PRO A 173 -3.17 32.93 19.22
C PRO A 173 -4.42 32.32 18.59
N GLU A 174 -4.36 31.02 18.30
CA GLU A 174 -5.49 30.30 17.73
C GLU A 174 -6.71 30.39 18.67
N ASP A 175 -7.84 30.82 18.12
CA ASP A 175 -9.08 30.92 18.89
C ASP A 175 -9.89 29.63 18.79
N THR A 176 -9.76 28.82 19.83
CA THR A 176 -10.46 27.53 20.00
C THR A 176 -11.79 27.65 20.74
N SER A 177 -12.28 28.86 21.02
CA SER A 177 -13.60 29.04 21.64
C SER A 177 -14.73 28.50 20.74
N PRO A 178 -15.89 28.14 21.29
CA PRO A 178 -17.02 27.66 20.48
C PRO A 178 -17.38 28.64 19.34
N LEU A 179 -17.76 28.09 18.18
CA LEU A 179 -18.24 28.87 17.03
C LEU A 179 -19.67 29.37 17.30
N LYS A 180 -19.79 30.46 18.05
CA LYS A 180 -21.07 31.15 18.29
C LYS A 180 -21.25 32.25 17.25
N ALA A 181 -22.45 32.35 16.70
CA ALA A 181 -22.80 33.41 15.77
C ALA A 181 -24.12 34.07 16.19
N GLU A 182 -24.22 35.38 15.92
CA GLU A 182 -25.49 36.10 15.95
C GLU A 182 -26.12 36.02 14.56
N ALA A 183 -27.38 35.60 14.49
CA ALA A 183 -28.12 35.53 13.24
C ALA A 183 -28.67 36.91 12.86
N ILE A 184 -28.63 37.23 11.58
CA ILE A 184 -29.16 38.47 11.00
C ILE A 184 -29.97 38.07 9.77
N THR A 185 -31.27 38.39 9.76
CA THR A 185 -32.16 38.09 8.63
C THR A 185 -32.69 39.36 7.98
N ASP A 186 -32.85 39.32 6.65
CA ASP A 186 -33.44 40.45 5.90
C ASP A 186 -34.97 40.55 6.06
N THR A 187 -35.63 39.45 6.42
CA THR A 187 -37.04 39.44 6.82
C THR A 187 -37.25 38.69 8.13
N ALA A 188 -38.40 38.94 8.77
CA ALA A 188 -38.79 38.29 10.03
C ALA A 188 -37.67 38.29 11.11
N PRO A 189 -37.13 39.47 11.50
CA PRO A 189 -36.05 39.55 12.49
C PRO A 189 -36.51 39.14 13.90
N ALA A 190 -37.81 39.15 14.15
CA ALA A 190 -38.37 38.59 15.37
C ALA A 190 -38.03 37.10 15.44
N LEU A 191 -37.27 36.70 16.47
CA LEU A 191 -36.82 35.33 16.72
C LEU A 191 -35.72 34.81 15.76
N GLU A 192 -35.03 35.69 15.02
CA GLU A 192 -33.93 35.30 14.12
C GLU A 192 -32.82 34.52 14.82
N GLN A 193 -32.57 34.80 16.10
CA GLN A 193 -31.55 34.09 16.88
C GLN A 193 -31.84 32.59 17.06
N ARG A 194 -33.08 32.14 16.83
CA ARG A 194 -33.43 30.70 16.78
C ARG A 194 -32.74 29.96 15.64
N LEU A 195 -32.13 30.66 14.70
CA LEU A 195 -31.32 30.05 13.65
C LEU A 195 -30.02 29.45 14.17
N ALA A 196 -29.52 29.87 15.32
CA ALA A 196 -28.22 29.44 15.86
C ALA A 196 -28.21 29.45 17.40
N ASP A 197 -29.34 29.16 18.04
CA ASP A 197 -29.47 29.16 19.50
C ASP A 197 -29.10 27.81 20.14
N GLY A 198 -28.77 26.81 19.31
CA GLY A 198 -28.34 25.48 19.74
C GLY A 198 -29.48 24.64 20.32
N LYS A 199 -30.75 25.01 20.06
CA LYS A 199 -31.92 24.31 20.59
C LYS A 199 -32.68 23.59 19.46
N PRO A 200 -32.81 22.26 19.50
CA PRO A 200 -33.42 21.51 18.39
C PRO A 200 -34.96 21.64 18.30
N ASP A 201 -35.61 22.20 19.32
CA ASP A 201 -37.06 22.39 19.43
C ASP A 201 -37.54 23.79 19.03
N THR A 202 -36.61 24.71 18.76
CA THR A 202 -36.90 26.05 18.22
C THR A 202 -36.76 26.07 16.69
N PHE A 203 -37.35 27.09 16.07
CA PHE A 203 -37.18 27.37 14.65
C PHE A 203 -37.48 28.83 14.33
N TRP A 204 -36.87 29.30 13.24
CA TRP A 204 -37.17 30.55 12.57
C TRP A 204 -38.00 30.29 11.31
N LEU A 205 -38.89 31.24 10.97
CA LEU A 205 -39.66 31.25 9.73
C LEU A 205 -39.39 32.55 8.98
N SER A 206 -39.11 32.45 7.68
CA SER A 206 -38.90 33.61 6.83
C SER A 206 -40.19 34.42 6.62
N GLY A 207 -40.02 35.66 6.19
CA GLY A 207 -41.09 36.46 5.62
C GLY A 207 -41.65 35.85 4.33
N ALA A 208 -42.73 36.47 3.83
CA ALA A 208 -43.49 36.05 2.66
C ALA A 208 -42.83 36.41 1.32
N VAL A 209 -41.51 36.30 1.19
CA VAL A 209 -40.78 36.66 -0.04
C VAL A 209 -39.90 35.50 -0.47
N LYS A 210 -39.87 35.24 -1.79
CA LYS A 210 -39.22 34.05 -2.36
C LYS A 210 -37.69 34.06 -2.23
N GLN A 211 -37.05 35.22 -2.40
CA GLN A 211 -35.61 35.38 -2.19
C GLN A 211 -35.36 35.97 -0.82
N GLN A 212 -34.45 35.36 -0.05
CA GLN A 212 -34.17 35.70 1.34
C GLN A 212 -32.67 35.56 1.61
N THR A 213 -32.18 36.29 2.60
CA THR A 213 -30.80 36.18 3.07
C THR A 213 -30.74 35.97 4.57
N VAL A 214 -29.97 34.96 4.97
CA VAL A 214 -29.66 34.68 6.38
C VAL A 214 -28.16 34.82 6.56
N THR A 215 -27.71 35.69 7.46
CA THR A 215 -26.29 35.90 7.76
C THR A 215 -25.99 35.50 9.20
N LEU A 216 -24.90 34.78 9.41
CA LEU A 216 -24.32 34.48 10.71
C LEU A 216 -23.10 35.39 10.92
N ASP A 217 -23.12 36.27 11.92
CA ASP A 217 -21.97 37.08 12.35
C ASP A 217 -21.26 36.43 13.54
N LEU A 218 -20.00 36.04 13.34
CA LEU A 218 -19.13 35.44 14.37
C LEU A 218 -18.51 36.48 15.32
N GLY A 219 -18.82 37.77 15.12
CA GLY A 219 -18.29 38.92 15.85
C GLY A 219 -16.84 39.28 15.49
N LYS A 220 -16.06 38.30 15.03
CA LYS A 220 -14.68 38.42 14.56
C LYS A 220 -14.38 37.36 13.51
N VAL A 221 -13.26 37.50 12.82
CA VAL A 221 -12.79 36.51 11.85
C VAL A 221 -12.43 35.21 12.58
N ARG A 222 -13.02 34.08 12.15
CA ARG A 222 -12.81 32.74 12.69
C ARG A 222 -12.57 31.74 11.57
N GLU A 223 -11.97 30.60 11.92
CA GLU A 223 -11.76 29.48 11.02
C GLU A 223 -12.78 28.37 11.32
N PHE A 224 -13.36 27.79 10.27
CA PHE A 224 -14.36 26.71 10.38
C PHE A 224 -14.29 25.82 9.14
N GLY A 225 -14.77 24.58 9.27
CA GLY A 225 -14.69 23.56 8.23
C GLY A 225 -16.01 23.27 7.53
N GLY A 226 -17.14 23.71 8.08
CA GLY A 226 -18.45 23.42 7.48
C GLY A 226 -19.62 24.06 8.21
N ALA A 227 -20.82 23.72 7.74
CA ALA A 227 -22.08 24.08 8.37
C ALA A 227 -23.10 22.94 8.24
N VAL A 228 -23.96 22.79 9.24
CA VAL A 228 -25.09 21.84 9.25
C VAL A 228 -26.37 22.64 9.34
N VAL A 229 -27.25 22.52 8.34
CA VAL A 229 -28.53 23.24 8.30
C VAL A 229 -29.66 22.25 8.56
N GLN A 230 -30.44 22.48 9.60
CA GLN A 230 -31.64 21.69 9.91
C GLN A 230 -32.88 22.46 9.47
N TRP A 231 -33.61 21.93 8.50
CA TRP A 231 -34.82 22.53 7.96
C TRP A 231 -36.08 22.09 8.72
N VAL A 232 -37.08 22.97 8.75
CA VAL A 232 -38.44 22.59 9.12
C VAL A 232 -39.05 21.78 7.96
N PRO A 233 -39.67 20.61 8.23
CA PRO A 233 -40.26 19.78 7.17
C PRO A 233 -41.22 20.56 6.27
N GLY A 234 -40.98 20.51 4.96
CA GLY A 234 -41.81 21.17 3.93
C GLY A 234 -41.55 22.66 3.73
N LEU A 235 -40.61 23.26 4.49
CA LEU A 235 -40.22 24.67 4.40
C LEU A 235 -38.71 24.84 4.13
N GLN A 236 -38.07 23.86 3.50
CA GLN A 236 -36.66 23.93 3.13
C GLN A 236 -36.39 24.87 1.95
N ALA A 237 -35.17 25.38 1.82
CA ALA A 237 -34.69 25.87 0.53
C ALA A 237 -34.13 24.69 -0.28
N SER A 238 -34.60 24.50 -1.51
CA SER A 238 -34.03 23.54 -2.45
C SER A 238 -32.90 24.14 -3.29
N GLN A 239 -32.83 25.47 -3.37
CA GLN A 239 -31.77 26.22 -4.06
C GLN A 239 -31.24 27.37 -3.21
N TYR A 240 -29.94 27.40 -2.94
CA TYR A 240 -29.30 28.50 -2.21
C TYR A 240 -27.78 28.58 -2.45
N VAL A 241 -27.17 29.72 -2.11
CA VAL A 241 -25.72 29.93 -2.19
C VAL A 241 -25.18 30.31 -0.82
N VAL A 242 -24.09 29.67 -0.42
CA VAL A 242 -23.35 29.97 0.81
C VAL A 242 -22.17 30.87 0.47
N ARG A 243 -22.03 31.98 1.20
CA ARG A 243 -21.00 33.00 0.95
C ARG A 243 -20.28 33.40 2.23
N ALA A 244 -18.99 33.72 2.13
CA ALA A 244 -18.19 34.21 3.24
C ALA A 244 -17.74 35.66 3.03
N SER A 245 -17.60 36.38 4.14
CA SER A 245 -17.00 37.73 4.16
C SER A 245 -16.22 37.97 5.46
N SER A 246 -15.13 38.72 5.38
CA SER A 246 -14.38 39.21 6.56
C SER A 246 -14.88 40.58 7.04
N ASP A 247 -15.51 41.37 6.17
CA ASP A 247 -15.88 42.78 6.42
C ASP A 247 -17.39 43.07 6.23
N GLY A 248 -18.16 42.09 5.75
CA GLY A 248 -19.59 42.20 5.45
C GLY A 248 -19.90 42.87 4.11
N ARG A 249 -18.88 43.31 3.36
CA ARG A 249 -19.01 44.06 2.09
C ARG A 249 -18.53 43.22 0.92
N GLY A 250 -17.32 42.67 1.01
CA GLY A 250 -16.75 41.78 0.01
C GLY A 250 -17.19 40.34 0.29
N TRP A 251 -17.95 39.74 -0.62
CA TRP A 251 -18.47 38.37 -0.49
C TRP A 251 -17.80 37.44 -1.50
N ARG A 252 -17.38 36.27 -1.02
CA ARG A 252 -16.93 35.15 -1.88
C ARG A 252 -17.90 33.99 -1.78
N ASP A 253 -18.18 33.35 -2.89
CA ASP A 253 -19.03 32.16 -2.93
C ASP A 253 -18.22 30.96 -2.41
N LEU A 254 -18.80 30.23 -1.47
CA LEU A 254 -18.21 29.00 -0.90
C LEU A 254 -18.83 27.75 -1.53
N ARG A 255 -20.17 27.74 -1.64
CA ARG A 255 -20.93 26.57 -2.04
C ARG A 255 -22.25 26.95 -2.66
N THR A 256 -22.66 26.24 -3.70
CA THR A 256 -24.01 26.31 -4.27
C THR A 256 -24.74 25.00 -4.02
N VAL A 257 -26.02 25.09 -3.64
CA VAL A 257 -26.94 23.97 -3.53
C VAL A 257 -28.07 24.19 -4.53
N THR A 258 -28.33 23.21 -5.39
CA THR A 258 -29.28 23.33 -6.51
C THR A 258 -30.47 22.37 -6.43
N ALA A 259 -30.40 21.36 -5.57
CA ALA A 259 -31.41 20.31 -5.43
C ALA A 259 -31.51 19.78 -3.99
N GLY A 260 -31.55 20.69 -3.00
CA GLY A 260 -31.69 20.36 -1.59
C GLY A 260 -33.00 19.63 -1.28
N ALA A 261 -32.92 18.46 -0.65
CA ALA A 261 -34.09 17.67 -0.26
C ALA A 261 -34.76 18.20 1.03
N GLY A 262 -34.07 19.01 1.83
CA GLY A 262 -34.50 19.41 3.16
C GLY A 262 -34.15 18.35 4.22
N GLY A 263 -34.70 18.50 5.43
CA GLY A 263 -34.24 17.69 6.56
C GLY A 263 -32.94 18.26 7.12
N THR A 264 -31.81 17.59 6.87
CA THR A 264 -30.48 18.06 7.31
C THR A 264 -29.55 18.18 6.11
N ASP A 265 -29.09 19.39 5.83
CA ASP A 265 -28.08 19.65 4.80
C ASP A 265 -26.69 19.74 5.45
N TRP A 266 -25.75 18.96 4.92
CA TRP A 266 -24.37 18.92 5.38
C TRP A 266 -23.48 19.66 4.39
N LEU A 267 -22.82 20.73 4.84
CA LEU A 267 -22.08 21.62 3.96
C LEU A 267 -20.59 21.57 4.32
N ALA A 268 -19.80 20.95 3.45
CA ALA A 268 -18.33 21.00 3.50
C ALA A 268 -17.87 22.39 3.02
N LEU A 269 -17.19 23.14 3.91
CA LEU A 269 -16.63 24.47 3.66
C LEU A 269 -15.14 24.51 4.03
N PRO A 270 -14.29 23.64 3.45
CA PRO A 270 -12.89 23.48 3.84
C PRO A 270 -12.09 24.78 3.73
N ASP A 271 -11.05 24.91 4.56
CA ASP A 271 -10.12 26.05 4.58
C ASP A 271 -10.81 27.42 4.63
N THR A 272 -11.95 27.52 5.31
CA THR A 272 -12.71 28.77 5.39
C THR A 272 -12.30 29.61 6.60
N GLU A 273 -11.93 30.86 6.31
CA GLU A 273 -11.78 31.94 7.28
C GLU A 273 -12.75 33.07 6.94
N ALA A 274 -13.62 33.44 7.89
CA ALA A 274 -14.60 34.50 7.70
C ALA A 274 -15.10 35.05 9.04
N ARG A 275 -15.66 36.27 9.02
CA ARG A 275 -16.48 36.79 10.11
C ARG A 275 -17.96 36.52 9.85
N TYR A 276 -18.40 36.69 8.60
CA TYR A 276 -19.78 36.52 8.19
C TYR A 276 -19.93 35.31 7.27
N LEU A 277 -20.93 34.47 7.54
CA LEU A 277 -21.38 33.41 6.65
C LEU A 277 -22.83 33.69 6.25
N ARG A 278 -23.12 33.78 4.94
CA ARG A 278 -24.45 34.12 4.43
C ARG A 278 -25.02 33.02 3.56
N PHE A 279 -26.32 32.77 3.72
CA PHE A 279 -27.13 31.86 2.94
C PHE A 279 -28.12 32.68 2.11
N ASP A 280 -27.88 32.74 0.80
CA ASP A 280 -28.75 33.40 -0.17
C ASP A 280 -29.79 32.36 -0.66
N LEU A 281 -30.96 32.33 -0.02
CA LEU A 281 -32.06 31.37 -0.28
C LEU A 281 -32.85 31.82 -1.51
N LYS A 282 -33.05 30.92 -2.48
CA LYS A 282 -33.60 31.27 -3.81
C LYS A 282 -34.91 30.57 -4.14
N ASP A 283 -35.01 29.28 -3.88
CA ASP A 283 -36.20 28.48 -4.19
C ASP A 283 -36.40 27.34 -3.19
N GLY A 284 -37.63 26.81 -3.13
CA GLY A 284 -38.06 25.73 -2.24
C GLY A 284 -39.48 25.26 -2.60
N PRO A 285 -39.97 24.16 -1.99
CA PRO A 285 -41.34 23.69 -2.21
C PRO A 285 -42.42 24.64 -1.67
N ASN A 286 -42.03 25.64 -0.88
CA ASN A 286 -42.91 26.63 -0.28
C ASN A 286 -42.41 28.06 -0.55
N TRP A 287 -43.30 29.05 -0.42
CA TRP A 287 -42.98 30.47 -0.54
C TRP A 287 -42.39 31.09 0.75
N ARG A 288 -42.26 30.29 1.81
CA ARG A 288 -41.50 30.58 3.03
C ARG A 288 -40.44 29.51 3.29
N TYR A 289 -39.40 29.91 4.01
CA TYR A 289 -38.39 29.01 4.54
C TYR A 289 -38.53 28.86 6.06
N GLY A 290 -38.19 27.68 6.58
CA GLY A 290 -38.16 27.38 7.99
C GLY A 290 -36.87 26.67 8.34
N ILE A 291 -36.09 27.24 9.23
CA ILE A 291 -34.81 26.68 9.68
C ILE A 291 -34.90 26.48 11.19
N LYS A 292 -34.60 25.26 11.63
CA LYS A 292 -34.50 24.91 13.05
C LYS A 292 -33.18 25.39 13.62
N GLU A 293 -32.08 25.14 12.93
CA GLU A 293 -30.73 25.44 13.41
C GLU A 293 -29.72 25.45 12.25
N VAL A 294 -28.70 26.30 12.35
CA VAL A 294 -27.49 26.34 11.52
C VAL A 294 -26.27 26.23 12.42
N GLN A 295 -25.65 25.05 12.46
CA GLN A 295 -24.48 24.80 13.29
C GLN A 295 -23.20 24.90 12.47
N LEU A 296 -22.33 25.85 12.81
CA LEU A 296 -20.98 25.92 12.25
C LEU A 296 -20.11 24.80 12.83
N GLN A 297 -19.33 24.18 11.95
CA GLN A 297 -18.50 23.02 12.28
C GLN A 297 -17.01 23.38 12.30
N PRO A 298 -16.22 22.78 13.21
CA PRO A 298 -14.78 23.03 13.29
C PRO A 298 -14.05 22.57 12.01
N LEU A 299 -12.78 23.00 11.84
CA LEU A 299 -11.96 22.65 10.67
C LEU A 299 -11.93 21.13 10.38
N ALA A 300 -11.85 20.31 11.42
CA ALA A 300 -11.79 18.85 11.30
C ALA A 300 -13.03 18.22 10.64
N PHE A 301 -14.17 18.91 10.61
CA PHE A 301 -15.42 18.38 10.04
C PHE A 301 -15.31 18.05 8.56
N ALA A 302 -14.55 18.83 7.78
CA ALA A 302 -14.40 18.61 6.35
C ALA A 302 -13.00 19.01 5.85
N ALA A 303 -11.96 18.82 6.67
CA ALA A 303 -10.58 19.13 6.30
C ALA A 303 -10.16 18.41 5.00
N THR A 304 -10.65 17.19 4.82
CA THR A 304 -10.57 16.43 3.57
C THR A 304 -11.94 15.85 3.21
N PRO A 305 -12.16 15.40 1.95
CA PRO A 305 -13.38 14.66 1.60
C PRO A 305 -13.61 13.43 2.48
N ASN A 306 -12.53 12.75 2.89
CA ASN A 306 -12.63 11.61 3.81
C ASN A 306 -13.12 12.03 5.19
N ASP A 307 -12.65 13.15 5.74
CA ASP A 307 -13.08 13.65 7.05
C ASP A 307 -14.54 14.11 7.03
N PHE A 308 -14.98 14.69 5.92
CA PHE A 308 -16.40 15.01 5.71
C PHE A 308 -17.28 13.77 5.78
N ILE A 309 -16.94 12.73 5.01
CA ILE A 309 -17.74 11.48 5.04
C ILE A 309 -17.65 10.78 6.38
N LYS A 310 -16.50 10.80 7.09
CA LYS A 310 -16.41 10.28 8.47
C LYS A 310 -17.35 11.03 9.41
N SER A 311 -17.44 12.36 9.29
CA SER A 311 -18.33 13.19 10.12
C SER A 311 -19.82 12.88 9.87
N LEU A 312 -20.18 12.54 8.62
CA LEU A 312 -21.52 12.09 8.26
C LEU A 312 -21.80 10.67 8.76
N ALA A 313 -20.87 9.74 8.53
CA ALA A 313 -20.99 8.35 8.94
C ALA A 313 -21.16 8.20 10.46
N ALA A 314 -20.50 9.05 11.26
CA ALA A 314 -20.65 9.07 12.72
C ALA A 314 -22.08 9.42 13.20
N GLN A 315 -22.89 10.04 12.35
CA GLN A 315 -24.26 10.48 12.67
C GLN A 315 -25.33 9.66 11.93
N ALA A 316 -24.91 8.80 10.99
CA ALA A 316 -25.79 7.92 10.25
C ALA A 316 -25.94 6.56 10.96
N PRO A 317 -27.05 5.83 10.71
CA PRO A 317 -27.14 4.43 11.13
C PRO A 317 -25.95 3.62 10.61
N ARG A 318 -25.34 2.81 11.48
CA ARG A 318 -24.29 1.85 11.08
C ARG A 318 -24.79 0.99 9.91
N GLY A 319 -23.93 0.78 8.92
CA GLY A 319 -24.31 0.12 7.66
C GLY A 319 -24.66 1.07 6.52
N SER A 320 -24.96 2.34 6.81
CA SER A 320 -25.28 3.34 5.77
C SER A 320 -24.06 3.74 4.92
N TYR A 321 -22.86 3.63 5.50
CA TYR A 321 -21.58 3.89 4.83
C TYR A 321 -20.70 2.64 4.89
N PRO A 322 -19.68 2.54 4.02
CA PRO A 322 -18.72 1.45 4.11
C PRO A 322 -18.08 1.36 5.50
N ARG A 323 -17.77 0.15 5.95
CA ARG A 323 -17.20 -0.15 7.27
C ARG A 323 -16.01 0.75 7.65
N GLY A 324 -15.13 1.05 6.69
CA GLY A 324 -13.95 1.91 6.88
C GLY A 324 -14.25 3.37 7.27
N PHE A 325 -15.47 3.85 7.08
CA PHE A 325 -15.93 5.16 7.57
C PHE A 325 -16.61 5.10 8.95
N SER A 326 -16.91 3.89 9.44
CA SER A 326 -17.63 3.65 10.70
C SER A 326 -16.70 3.36 11.88
N GLY A 327 -15.40 3.68 11.76
CA GLY A 327 -14.42 3.43 12.82
C GLY A 327 -14.01 1.96 12.97
N GLU A 328 -14.22 1.14 11.95
CA GLU A 328 -13.85 -0.27 11.92
C GLU A 328 -12.89 -0.54 10.75
N GLN A 329 -11.82 -1.31 10.97
CA GLN A 329 -10.90 -1.73 9.91
C GLN A 329 -11.56 -2.77 8.99
N PRO A 330 -11.73 -2.48 7.69
CA PRO A 330 -12.15 -3.48 6.72
C PRO A 330 -10.95 -4.22 6.11
N TYR A 331 -11.23 -5.39 5.54
CA TYR A 331 -10.31 -6.19 4.75
C TYR A 331 -10.86 -6.41 3.33
N TRP A 332 -9.95 -6.65 2.39
CA TRP A 332 -10.26 -6.82 0.97
C TRP A 332 -9.28 -7.78 0.31
N THR A 333 -9.58 -8.23 -0.90
CA THR A 333 -8.60 -8.90 -1.77
C THR A 333 -8.69 -8.34 -3.20
N ILE A 334 -7.69 -8.65 -4.02
CA ILE A 334 -7.50 -8.08 -5.36
C ILE A 334 -8.18 -8.93 -6.44
N LEU A 335 -8.67 -8.24 -7.48
CA LEU A 335 -9.30 -8.82 -8.66
C LEU A 335 -8.54 -8.36 -9.90
N GLY A 336 -7.97 -9.29 -10.67
CA GLY A 336 -7.23 -8.94 -11.88
C GLY A 336 -6.75 -10.14 -12.70
N LEU A 337 -6.07 -9.81 -13.80
CA LEU A 337 -5.39 -10.78 -14.67
C LEU A 337 -3.91 -10.89 -14.29
N ASP A 338 -3.30 -12.03 -14.64
CA ASP A 338 -1.83 -12.15 -14.71
C ASP A 338 -1.28 -11.10 -15.68
N GLY A 339 -0.56 -10.09 -15.19
CA GLY A 339 -0.04 -9.02 -16.07
C GLY A 339 -1.02 -7.90 -16.42
N GLY A 340 -2.23 -7.87 -15.85
CA GLY A 340 -3.22 -6.84 -16.17
C GLY A 340 -2.76 -5.42 -15.81
N THR A 341 -3.25 -4.40 -16.52
CA THR A 341 -2.92 -2.99 -16.24
C THR A 341 -3.86 -2.33 -15.23
N GLU A 342 -4.96 -3.01 -14.89
CA GLU A 342 -5.99 -2.54 -13.97
C GLU A 342 -6.36 -3.66 -12.99
N GLN A 343 -6.65 -3.29 -11.74
CA GLN A 343 -7.10 -4.22 -10.70
C GLN A 343 -8.27 -3.64 -9.91
N GLY A 344 -9.33 -4.42 -9.78
CA GLY A 344 -10.45 -4.15 -8.86
C GLY A 344 -10.18 -4.73 -7.48
N LEU A 345 -11.05 -4.45 -6.52
CA LEU A 345 -11.04 -5.06 -5.19
C LEU A 345 -12.41 -5.62 -4.85
N ILE A 346 -12.45 -6.66 -4.01
CA ILE A 346 -13.67 -7.06 -3.29
C ILE A 346 -13.41 -6.91 -1.79
N GLY A 347 -14.30 -6.20 -1.11
CA GLY A 347 -14.29 -6.07 0.35
C GLY A 347 -14.90 -7.30 1.01
N GLU A 348 -14.51 -7.58 2.25
CA GLU A 348 -15.07 -8.70 3.04
C GLU A 348 -16.58 -8.58 3.28
N ASP A 349 -17.14 -7.40 3.06
CA ASP A 349 -18.56 -7.10 3.15
C ASP A 349 -19.30 -7.28 1.79
N GLY A 350 -18.60 -7.61 0.72
CA GLY A 350 -19.19 -7.87 -0.61
C GLY A 350 -19.27 -6.64 -1.53
N ALA A 351 -18.77 -5.48 -1.12
CA ALA A 351 -18.60 -4.33 -2.02
C ALA A 351 -17.47 -4.60 -3.03
N VAL A 352 -17.67 -4.22 -4.29
CA VAL A 352 -16.71 -4.42 -5.39
C VAL A 352 -16.23 -3.07 -5.93
N GLU A 353 -14.94 -2.76 -5.77
CA GLU A 353 -14.27 -1.61 -6.38
C GLU A 353 -13.88 -1.94 -7.82
N VAL A 354 -14.26 -1.08 -8.76
CA VAL A 354 -14.15 -1.37 -10.21
C VAL A 354 -12.72 -1.27 -10.77
N GLY A 355 -11.83 -0.56 -10.08
CA GLY A 355 -10.47 -0.25 -10.50
C GLY A 355 -9.78 0.70 -9.52
N LYS A 356 -8.47 0.93 -9.68
CA LYS A 356 -7.67 1.75 -8.75
C LYS A 356 -8.25 3.16 -8.56
N GLY A 357 -8.58 3.52 -7.31
CA GLY A 357 -9.17 4.82 -6.97
C GLY A 357 -10.61 5.00 -7.47
N GLY A 358 -11.24 3.93 -7.97
CA GLY A 358 -12.57 3.94 -8.57
C GLY A 358 -13.70 3.87 -7.55
N PHE A 359 -14.92 4.03 -8.06
CA PHE A 359 -16.14 3.83 -7.29
C PHE A 359 -16.35 2.34 -6.97
N SER A 360 -17.25 2.06 -6.03
CA SER A 360 -17.66 0.70 -5.69
C SER A 360 -19.12 0.42 -6.04
N ILE A 361 -19.40 -0.86 -6.22
CA ILE A 361 -20.75 -1.41 -6.29
C ILE A 361 -20.99 -2.19 -5.00
N GLU A 362 -21.94 -1.74 -4.20
CA GLU A 362 -22.26 -2.33 -2.89
C GLU A 362 -23.69 -2.91 -2.90
N PRO A 363 -23.88 -4.15 -2.43
CA PRO A 363 -25.20 -4.76 -2.39
C PRO A 363 -26.00 -4.32 -1.16
N PHE A 364 -27.31 -4.20 -1.33
CA PHE A 364 -28.30 -4.02 -0.28
C PHE A 364 -29.51 -4.90 -0.57
N VAL A 365 -30.21 -5.38 0.46
CA VAL A 365 -31.43 -6.18 0.29
C VAL A 365 -32.58 -5.56 1.07
N VAL A 366 -33.67 -5.21 0.39
CA VAL A 366 -34.90 -4.74 1.04
C VAL A 366 -35.92 -5.87 1.10
N THR A 367 -36.45 -6.16 2.28
CA THR A 367 -37.55 -7.12 2.46
C THR A 367 -38.41 -6.75 3.65
N GLY A 368 -39.74 -6.89 3.52
CA GLY A 368 -40.68 -6.52 4.59
C GLY A 368 -40.57 -5.06 5.05
N GLY A 369 -40.19 -4.14 4.16
CA GLY A 369 -39.97 -2.73 4.47
C GLY A 369 -38.67 -2.43 5.24
N LYS A 370 -37.83 -3.43 5.49
CA LYS A 370 -36.53 -3.28 6.15
C LYS A 370 -35.40 -3.34 5.14
N LEU A 371 -34.41 -2.47 5.31
CA LEU A 371 -33.14 -2.53 4.61
C LEU A 371 -32.19 -3.45 5.38
N LEU A 372 -31.56 -4.39 4.67
CA LEU A 372 -30.47 -5.22 5.16
C LEU A 372 -29.18 -4.78 4.46
N HIS A 373 -28.15 -4.53 5.25
CA HIS A 373 -26.79 -4.20 4.81
C HIS A 373 -25.74 -4.99 5.59
N TRP A 374 -24.45 -4.73 5.33
CA TRP A 374 -23.33 -5.47 5.91
C TRP A 374 -23.36 -5.59 7.44
N SER A 375 -23.95 -4.62 8.15
CA SER A 375 -24.01 -4.66 9.62
C SER A 375 -25.18 -5.47 10.21
N ASP A 376 -26.11 -5.96 9.37
CA ASP A 376 -27.28 -6.76 9.79
C ASP A 376 -27.11 -8.26 9.50
N VAL A 377 -25.98 -8.65 8.95
CA VAL A 377 -25.69 -10.01 8.49
C VAL A 377 -24.39 -10.51 9.13
N SER A 378 -24.25 -11.82 9.23
CA SER A 378 -22.92 -12.43 9.39
C SER A 378 -22.36 -12.72 8.01
N SER A 379 -21.12 -12.32 7.74
CA SER A 379 -20.42 -12.59 6.49
C SER A 379 -19.41 -13.72 6.63
N GLU A 380 -19.36 -14.59 5.61
CA GLU A 380 -18.33 -15.59 5.42
C GLU A 380 -17.61 -15.33 4.09
N GLN A 381 -16.30 -15.55 4.04
CA GLN A 381 -15.49 -15.39 2.85
C GLN A 381 -14.99 -16.74 2.36
N SER A 382 -14.85 -16.91 1.05
CA SER A 382 -14.27 -18.13 0.47
C SER A 382 -13.48 -17.81 -0.82
N LEU A 383 -12.56 -18.69 -1.18
CA LEU A 383 -11.98 -18.77 -2.52
C LEU A 383 -12.54 -19.99 -3.25
N GLN A 384 -12.73 -19.92 -4.57
CA GLN A 384 -13.10 -21.10 -5.33
C GLN A 384 -12.01 -22.19 -5.21
N ASP A 385 -12.42 -23.42 -4.92
CA ASP A 385 -11.53 -24.57 -4.64
C ASP A 385 -10.53 -24.32 -3.49
N ASP A 386 -10.82 -23.38 -2.58
CA ASP A 386 -9.98 -22.94 -1.47
C ASP A 386 -8.71 -22.17 -1.83
N TYR A 387 -8.37 -22.01 -3.13
CA TYR A 387 -7.12 -21.33 -3.52
C TYR A 387 -7.20 -20.43 -4.77
N LEU A 388 -8.20 -20.61 -5.64
CA LEU A 388 -8.28 -19.83 -6.88
C LEU A 388 -8.62 -18.37 -6.55
N PRO A 389 -8.06 -17.39 -7.27
CA PRO A 389 -8.33 -15.96 -7.06
C PRO A 389 -9.71 -15.55 -7.64
N ILE A 390 -10.74 -16.29 -7.22
CA ILE A 390 -12.16 -16.08 -7.50
C ILE A 390 -12.84 -15.99 -6.13
N PRO A 391 -12.68 -14.85 -5.44
CA PRO A 391 -13.22 -14.64 -4.11
C PRO A 391 -14.75 -14.57 -4.11
N SER A 392 -15.34 -15.05 -3.01
CA SER A 392 -16.74 -14.86 -2.69
C SER A 392 -16.94 -14.35 -1.27
N VAL A 393 -18.06 -13.65 -1.09
CA VAL A 393 -18.59 -13.23 0.21
C VAL A 393 -20.03 -13.72 0.30
N ASP A 394 -20.33 -14.50 1.34
CA ASP A 394 -21.67 -15.01 1.64
C ASP A 394 -22.23 -14.24 2.85
N TRP A 395 -23.35 -13.54 2.66
CA TRP A 395 -24.14 -12.97 3.74
C TRP A 395 -25.15 -14.01 4.22
N HIS A 396 -25.25 -14.16 5.54
CA HIS A 396 -26.24 -15.00 6.18
C HIS A 396 -27.20 -14.16 7.03
N HIS A 397 -28.49 -14.38 6.81
CA HIS A 397 -29.60 -13.80 7.56
C HIS A 397 -30.75 -14.81 7.65
N ASP A 398 -31.60 -14.73 8.67
CA ASP A 398 -32.70 -15.68 8.92
C ASP A 398 -33.68 -15.84 7.75
N LEU A 399 -33.75 -14.84 6.87
CA LEU A 399 -34.69 -14.79 5.75
C LEU A 399 -34.03 -15.02 4.39
N MET A 400 -32.71 -14.81 4.29
CA MET A 400 -32.01 -14.88 3.02
C MET A 400 -30.53 -15.15 3.17
N ASN A 401 -29.93 -15.70 2.11
CA ASN A 401 -28.51 -15.61 1.88
C ASN A 401 -28.23 -14.79 0.62
N LEU A 402 -27.18 -13.99 0.62
CA LEU A 402 -26.66 -13.31 -0.56
C LEU A 402 -25.21 -13.73 -0.78
N ARG A 403 -24.89 -14.30 -1.94
CA ARG A 403 -23.51 -14.57 -2.34
C ARG A 403 -23.05 -13.55 -3.37
N VAL A 404 -21.93 -12.90 -3.10
CA VAL A 404 -21.20 -12.04 -4.05
C VAL A 404 -19.95 -12.78 -4.49
N THR A 405 -19.77 -13.01 -5.79
CA THR A 405 -18.55 -13.59 -6.36
C THR A 405 -17.99 -12.65 -7.42
N ALA A 406 -16.67 -12.41 -7.40
CA ALA A 406 -16.05 -11.53 -8.38
C ALA A 406 -14.78 -12.16 -9.00
N PHE A 407 -14.55 -11.89 -10.28
CA PHE A 407 -13.36 -12.33 -11.02
C PHE A 407 -13.13 -11.45 -12.26
N VAL A 408 -11.94 -11.53 -12.86
CA VAL A 408 -11.62 -10.83 -14.11
C VAL A 408 -11.40 -11.84 -15.23
N GLN A 409 -12.00 -11.57 -16.38
CA GLN A 409 -11.87 -12.37 -17.61
C GLN A 409 -11.26 -11.54 -18.75
N GLY A 410 -10.90 -12.22 -19.83
CA GLY A 410 -10.41 -11.60 -21.05
C GLY A 410 -8.89 -11.58 -21.13
N THR A 411 -8.36 -10.59 -21.83
CA THR A 411 -6.93 -10.34 -22.05
C THR A 411 -6.55 -8.99 -21.46
N PRO A 412 -5.26 -8.68 -21.24
CA PRO A 412 -4.85 -7.38 -20.70
C PRO A 412 -5.40 -6.17 -21.48
N ASP A 413 -5.59 -6.28 -22.79
CA ASP A 413 -6.16 -5.24 -23.67
C ASP A 413 -7.69 -5.21 -23.74
N GLN A 414 -8.38 -6.26 -23.25
CA GLN A 414 -9.85 -6.40 -23.22
C GLN A 414 -10.31 -7.02 -21.89
N ALA A 415 -9.84 -6.48 -20.77
CA ALA A 415 -10.10 -7.01 -19.45
C ALA A 415 -11.48 -6.57 -18.95
N GLN A 416 -12.24 -7.53 -18.42
CA GLN A 416 -13.57 -7.30 -17.87
C GLN A 416 -13.69 -7.91 -16.49
N LEU A 417 -13.98 -7.08 -15.49
CA LEU A 417 -14.39 -7.55 -14.17
C LEU A 417 -15.84 -8.01 -14.24
N VAL A 418 -16.11 -9.16 -13.66
CA VAL A 418 -17.46 -9.73 -13.51
C VAL A 418 -17.78 -9.82 -12.03
N ALA A 419 -18.93 -9.26 -11.62
CA ALA A 419 -19.46 -9.39 -10.27
C ALA A 419 -20.83 -10.09 -10.32
N ARG A 420 -20.97 -11.20 -9.60
CA ARG A 420 -22.17 -12.03 -9.55
C ARG A 420 -22.84 -11.90 -8.18
N TYR A 421 -24.15 -11.68 -8.16
CA TYR A 421 -24.96 -11.51 -6.96
C TYR A 421 -26.08 -12.54 -6.97
N GLN A 422 -25.99 -13.54 -6.08
CA GLN A 422 -26.97 -14.62 -5.95
C GLN A 422 -27.78 -14.46 -4.68
N LEU A 423 -29.06 -14.13 -4.79
CA LEU A 423 -29.98 -14.01 -3.65
C LEU A 423 -30.82 -15.29 -3.52
N HIS A 424 -30.85 -15.86 -2.31
CA HIS A 424 -31.53 -17.09 -1.98
C HIS A 424 -32.51 -16.87 -0.82
N ASN A 425 -33.77 -17.27 -0.98
CA ASN A 425 -34.74 -17.28 0.10
C ASN A 425 -34.53 -18.52 0.99
N THR A 426 -33.99 -18.31 2.19
CA THR A 426 -33.78 -19.37 3.20
C THR A 426 -34.98 -19.51 4.15
N GLY A 427 -35.96 -18.61 4.03
CA GLY A 427 -37.19 -18.64 4.81
C GLY A 427 -38.15 -19.76 4.41
N LYS A 428 -39.22 -19.91 5.19
CA LYS A 428 -40.25 -20.95 5.01
C LYS A 428 -41.41 -20.54 4.09
N ASP A 429 -41.50 -19.26 3.77
CA ASP A 429 -42.61 -18.67 2.99
C ASP A 429 -42.07 -17.95 1.75
N ALA A 430 -42.93 -17.85 0.72
CA ALA A 430 -42.66 -17.01 -0.43
C ALA A 430 -42.54 -15.54 0.02
N ARG A 431 -41.48 -14.85 -0.43
CA ARG A 431 -41.15 -13.51 0.06
C ARG A 431 -40.71 -12.59 -1.07
N GLU A 432 -41.11 -11.34 -0.96
CA GLU A 432 -40.64 -10.26 -1.81
C GLU A 432 -39.29 -9.76 -1.30
N PHE A 433 -38.32 -9.72 -2.21
CA PHE A 433 -37.00 -9.12 -2.01
C PHE A 433 -36.75 -8.08 -3.08
N THR A 434 -36.09 -6.99 -2.70
CA THR A 434 -35.44 -6.09 -3.65
C THR A 434 -33.94 -6.17 -3.44
N LEU A 435 -33.20 -6.72 -4.39
CA LEU A 435 -31.75 -6.58 -4.46
C LEU A 435 -31.43 -5.22 -5.07
N ALA A 436 -30.76 -4.38 -4.32
CA ALA A 436 -30.29 -3.06 -4.74
C ALA A 436 -28.77 -3.11 -4.89
N LEU A 437 -28.28 -2.86 -6.11
CA LEU A 437 -26.84 -2.76 -6.39
C LEU A 437 -26.48 -1.29 -6.53
N ALA A 438 -25.89 -0.73 -5.47
CA ALA A 438 -25.62 0.68 -5.35
C ALA A 438 -24.25 1.05 -5.91
N VAL A 439 -24.20 2.02 -6.82
CA VAL A 439 -22.98 2.64 -7.34
C VAL A 439 -22.65 3.84 -6.46
N ARG A 440 -21.57 3.73 -5.68
CA ARG A 440 -21.27 4.65 -4.59
C ARG A 440 -19.92 5.35 -4.77
N PRO A 441 -19.79 6.62 -4.35
CA PRO A 441 -18.55 7.40 -4.47
C PRO A 441 -17.50 7.01 -3.41
N PHE A 442 -17.35 5.71 -3.16
CA PHE A 442 -16.45 5.14 -2.15
C PHE A 442 -15.63 4.02 -2.75
N GLN A 443 -14.36 3.96 -2.37
CA GLN A 443 -13.45 2.85 -2.62
C GLN A 443 -13.72 1.71 -1.62
N VAL A 444 -13.35 0.49 -1.99
CA VAL A 444 -13.18 -0.61 -1.02
C VAL A 444 -11.92 -0.36 -0.19
N ASN A 445 -10.87 0.19 -0.81
CA ASN A 445 -9.67 0.66 -0.12
C ASN A 445 -10.04 1.78 0.89
N PRO A 446 -9.89 1.59 2.21
CA PRO A 446 -10.44 2.51 3.20
C PRO A 446 -9.57 3.77 3.40
N PRO A 447 -10.13 4.84 4.01
CA PRO A 447 -9.39 6.09 4.30
C PRO A 447 -8.13 5.93 5.15
N THR A 448 -7.97 4.82 5.87
CA THR A 448 -6.78 4.52 6.66
C THR A 448 -5.58 4.11 5.82
N GLN A 449 -5.74 3.88 4.51
CA GLN A 449 -4.64 3.62 3.59
C GLN A 449 -4.38 4.86 2.72
N PHE A 450 -3.18 5.44 2.79
CA PHE A 450 -2.95 6.80 2.29
C PHE A 450 -1.54 7.07 1.72
N LEU A 451 -0.75 6.04 1.39
CA LEU A 451 0.64 6.23 0.92
C LEU A 451 0.72 6.78 -0.52
N ASN A 452 0.74 5.92 -1.55
CA ASN A 452 0.73 6.38 -2.94
C ASN A 452 -0.69 6.65 -3.49
N THR A 453 -1.67 5.88 -3.04
CA THR A 453 -3.08 6.01 -3.43
C THR A 453 -3.90 6.27 -2.18
N LEU A 454 -4.60 7.40 -2.13
CA LEU A 454 -5.50 7.72 -1.01
C LEU A 454 -6.79 6.90 -1.13
N GLY A 455 -7.05 6.04 -0.13
CA GLY A 455 -8.32 5.32 0.00
C GLY A 455 -9.47 6.19 0.51
N GLY A 456 -10.68 5.64 0.50
CA GLY A 456 -11.90 6.31 0.96
C GLY A 456 -12.76 6.86 -0.18
N VAL A 457 -12.96 8.17 -0.25
CA VAL A 457 -13.86 8.79 -1.26
C VAL A 457 -13.30 8.61 -2.68
N SER A 458 -14.18 8.27 -3.63
CA SER A 458 -13.92 8.27 -5.07
C SER A 458 -14.94 9.17 -5.77
N ARG A 459 -14.46 10.23 -6.40
CA ARG A 459 -15.29 11.33 -6.91
C ARG A 459 -16.18 10.89 -8.09
N ILE A 460 -17.50 11.07 -7.96
CA ILE A 460 -18.51 10.90 -9.02
C ILE A 460 -19.20 12.26 -9.24
N ASP A 461 -18.80 12.96 -10.30
CA ASP A 461 -19.36 14.25 -10.71
C ASP A 461 -20.62 14.10 -11.57
N GLN A 462 -20.70 13.02 -12.35
CA GLN A 462 -21.84 12.73 -13.21
C GLN A 462 -22.16 11.24 -13.12
N LEU A 463 -23.44 10.94 -12.92
CA LEU A 463 -23.94 9.56 -12.89
C LEU A 463 -25.19 9.46 -13.76
N ALA A 464 -25.26 8.41 -14.56
CA ALA A 464 -26.46 8.03 -15.30
C ALA A 464 -26.72 6.53 -15.14
N VAL A 465 -27.92 6.15 -14.71
CA VAL A 465 -28.39 4.77 -14.57
C VAL A 465 -29.54 4.57 -15.58
N GLN A 466 -29.23 3.98 -16.73
CA GLN A 466 -30.14 3.88 -17.87
C GLN A 466 -30.34 2.43 -18.29
N GLY A 467 -31.47 1.84 -17.89
CA GLY A 467 -31.75 0.42 -18.14
C GLY A 467 -30.65 -0.46 -17.53
N ALA A 468 -30.04 -1.30 -18.35
CA ALA A 468 -28.96 -2.20 -17.94
C ALA A 468 -27.55 -1.55 -17.94
N GLN A 469 -27.42 -0.24 -18.19
CA GLN A 469 -26.13 0.43 -18.27
C GLN A 469 -25.99 1.52 -17.21
N VAL A 470 -24.81 1.60 -16.57
CA VAL A 470 -24.42 2.73 -15.72
C VAL A 470 -23.23 3.45 -16.34
N SER A 471 -23.35 4.77 -16.48
CA SER A 471 -22.28 5.66 -16.90
C SER A 471 -21.82 6.52 -15.73
N VAL A 472 -20.50 6.56 -15.49
CA VAL A 472 -19.85 7.35 -14.44
C VAL A 472 -18.89 8.33 -15.09
N ASN A 473 -19.00 9.61 -14.74
CA ASN A 473 -18.22 10.71 -15.28
C ASN A 473 -18.18 10.72 -16.82
N GLY A 474 -19.35 10.49 -17.43
CA GLY A 474 -19.56 10.51 -18.88
C GLY A 474 -19.13 9.25 -19.64
N LYS A 475 -18.59 8.22 -18.96
CA LYS A 475 -18.16 6.96 -19.59
C LYS A 475 -19.08 5.81 -19.17
N PRO A 476 -19.51 4.91 -20.08
CA PRO A 476 -20.13 3.64 -19.69
C PRO A 476 -19.16 2.80 -18.86
N ARG A 477 -19.56 2.34 -17.67
CA ARG A 477 -18.69 1.62 -16.73
C ARG A 477 -19.26 0.30 -16.23
N VAL A 478 -20.58 0.13 -16.22
CA VAL A 478 -21.23 -1.08 -15.70
C VAL A 478 -22.32 -1.51 -16.68
N PHE A 479 -22.36 -2.80 -16.99
CA PHE A 479 -23.36 -3.43 -17.83
C PHE A 479 -23.97 -4.62 -17.10
N ALA A 480 -25.28 -4.57 -16.85
CA ALA A 480 -26.00 -5.67 -16.23
C ALA A 480 -26.39 -6.73 -17.28
N ALA A 481 -26.03 -7.99 -17.03
CA ALA A 481 -26.40 -9.11 -17.90
C ALA A 481 -27.92 -9.39 -17.83
N GLN A 482 -28.52 -9.17 -16.67
CA GLN A 482 -29.97 -9.22 -16.46
C GLN A 482 -30.50 -7.78 -16.31
N PRO A 483 -31.57 -7.39 -17.02
CA PRO A 483 -32.12 -6.05 -16.93
C PRO A 483 -32.69 -5.78 -15.52
N PRO A 484 -32.40 -4.62 -14.90
CA PRO A 484 -33.04 -4.24 -13.64
C PRO A 484 -34.51 -3.86 -13.87
N ASP A 485 -35.33 -4.00 -12.84
CA ASP A 485 -36.74 -3.57 -12.85
C ASP A 485 -36.87 -2.05 -12.78
N ALA A 486 -35.92 -1.38 -12.12
CA ALA A 486 -35.83 0.07 -12.04
C ALA A 486 -34.39 0.51 -11.74
N GLY A 487 -34.10 1.79 -11.93
CA GLY A 487 -32.85 2.39 -11.47
C GLY A 487 -32.98 3.89 -11.29
N PHE A 488 -32.13 4.47 -10.46
CA PHE A 488 -32.12 5.91 -10.20
C PHE A 488 -30.70 6.42 -9.92
N ALA A 489 -30.52 7.73 -10.05
CA ALA A 489 -29.32 8.45 -9.69
C ALA A 489 -29.71 9.65 -8.79
N SER A 490 -28.85 9.99 -7.83
CA SER A 490 -29.07 11.04 -6.85
C SER A 490 -27.80 11.87 -6.67
N ALA A 491 -27.97 13.19 -6.62
CA ALA A 491 -26.93 14.09 -6.14
C ALA A 491 -26.90 14.06 -4.60
N PHE A 492 -25.75 14.36 -4.02
CA PHE A 492 -25.57 14.34 -2.57
C PHE A 492 -26.57 15.23 -1.82
N ASP A 493 -26.80 16.46 -2.29
CA ASP A 493 -27.72 17.41 -1.67
C ASP A 493 -29.20 16.96 -1.74
N SER A 494 -29.51 16.01 -2.62
CA SER A 494 -30.84 15.39 -2.73
C SER A 494 -31.00 14.14 -1.84
N GLY A 495 -30.00 13.81 -1.03
CA GLY A 495 -29.89 12.57 -0.27
C GLY A 495 -29.19 11.48 -1.07
N MET A 496 -28.28 10.74 -0.43
CA MET A 496 -27.54 9.64 -1.08
C MET A 496 -28.42 8.40 -1.32
N ASP A 497 -27.95 7.52 -2.21
CA ASP A 497 -28.52 6.21 -2.55
C ASP A 497 -29.27 5.48 -1.42
N VAL A 498 -28.60 5.22 -0.30
CA VAL A 498 -29.15 4.40 0.80
C VAL A 498 -30.40 5.03 1.41
N SER A 499 -30.47 6.36 1.49
CA SER A 499 -31.61 7.08 2.07
C SER A 499 -32.91 6.89 1.27
N HIS A 500 -32.80 6.51 0.00
CA HIS A 500 -33.94 6.33 -0.91
C HIS A 500 -34.44 4.88 -0.97
N LEU A 501 -33.69 3.90 -0.47
CA LEU A 501 -34.00 2.47 -0.63
C LEU A 501 -35.26 2.01 0.12
N THR A 502 -35.63 2.72 1.18
CA THR A 502 -36.85 2.44 1.96
C THR A 502 -37.96 3.48 1.71
N ALA A 503 -37.72 4.43 0.81
CA ALA A 503 -38.74 5.40 0.43
C ALA A 503 -39.91 4.70 -0.27
N ALA A 504 -41.14 5.14 0.03
CA ALA A 504 -42.34 4.57 -0.57
C ALA A 504 -42.31 4.67 -2.12
N THR A 505 -41.70 5.73 -2.64
CA THR A 505 -41.46 5.95 -4.06
C THR A 505 -39.99 6.33 -4.26
N PRO A 506 -39.17 5.46 -4.89
CA PRO A 506 -37.79 5.81 -5.24
C PRO A 506 -37.73 7.01 -6.21
N PRO A 507 -36.60 7.74 -6.25
CA PRO A 507 -36.41 8.82 -7.21
C PRO A 507 -36.64 8.37 -8.65
N ALA A 508 -37.35 9.18 -9.45
CA ALA A 508 -37.50 8.94 -10.89
C ALA A 508 -36.32 9.46 -11.72
N ILE A 509 -35.41 10.21 -11.09
CA ILE A 509 -34.23 10.79 -11.73
C ILE A 509 -33.24 9.67 -12.01
N THR A 510 -32.85 9.52 -13.28
CA THR A 510 -31.89 8.51 -13.73
C THR A 510 -30.53 9.11 -14.10
N GLN A 511 -30.39 10.43 -14.08
CA GLN A 511 -29.14 11.12 -14.37
C GLN A 511 -28.97 12.36 -13.53
N VAL A 512 -27.77 12.56 -12.97
CA VAL A 512 -27.43 13.71 -12.14
C VAL A 512 -26.05 14.27 -12.48
N LYS A 513 -25.88 15.56 -12.17
CA LYS A 513 -24.57 16.21 -12.03
C LYS A 513 -24.45 16.70 -10.60
N ASP A 514 -23.30 16.50 -9.99
CA ASP A 514 -23.07 16.80 -8.58
C ASP A 514 -21.70 17.46 -8.39
N GLU A 515 -21.70 18.74 -8.02
CA GLU A 515 -20.47 19.53 -7.80
C GLU A 515 -19.67 19.04 -6.59
N THR A 516 -20.32 18.35 -5.64
CA THR A 516 -19.64 17.70 -4.51
C THR A 516 -18.75 16.56 -4.95
N GLY A 517 -19.09 15.94 -6.09
CA GLY A 517 -18.50 14.70 -6.54
C GLY A 517 -18.94 13.48 -5.72
N LEU A 518 -20.09 13.53 -5.05
CA LEU A 518 -20.65 12.44 -4.23
C LEU A 518 -21.96 11.88 -4.81
N ALA A 519 -22.16 12.00 -6.13
CA ALA A 519 -23.33 11.40 -6.77
C ALA A 519 -23.33 9.88 -6.55
N SER A 520 -24.52 9.32 -6.36
CA SER A 520 -24.73 7.90 -6.09
C SER A 520 -25.99 7.41 -6.82
N GLY A 521 -26.12 6.11 -7.06
CA GLY A 521 -27.26 5.57 -7.79
C GLY A 521 -27.39 4.07 -7.63
N VAL A 522 -28.49 3.50 -8.12
CA VAL A 522 -28.86 2.11 -7.80
C VAL A 522 -29.51 1.41 -9.00
N LEU A 523 -29.16 0.15 -9.21
CA LEU A 523 -29.91 -0.82 -10.02
C LEU A 523 -30.80 -1.67 -9.08
N LEU A 524 -32.12 -1.72 -9.34
CA LEU A 524 -33.09 -2.40 -8.49
C LEU A 524 -33.65 -3.65 -9.17
N TYR A 525 -33.59 -4.78 -8.47
CA TYR A 525 -34.15 -6.06 -8.89
C TYR A 525 -35.18 -6.55 -7.88
N ARG A 526 -36.45 -6.65 -8.28
CA ARG A 526 -37.60 -7.00 -7.44
C ARG A 526 -38.05 -8.41 -7.74
N TRP A 527 -37.88 -9.30 -6.77
CA TRP A 527 -38.19 -10.71 -6.92
C TRP A 527 -39.09 -11.21 -5.81
N LYS A 528 -40.16 -11.90 -6.21
CA LYS A 528 -40.83 -12.87 -5.36
C LYS A 528 -40.08 -14.19 -5.47
N LEU A 529 -39.52 -14.66 -4.35
CA LEU A 529 -38.80 -15.93 -4.27
C LEU A 529 -39.58 -16.91 -3.41
N GLU A 530 -39.87 -18.09 -3.95
CA GLU A 530 -40.40 -19.23 -3.19
C GLU A 530 -39.35 -19.76 -2.18
N PRO A 531 -39.75 -20.50 -1.14
CA PRO A 531 -38.81 -21.14 -0.21
C PRO A 531 -37.77 -21.99 -0.95
N GLY A 532 -36.48 -21.76 -0.69
CA GLY A 532 -35.39 -22.46 -1.37
C GLY A 532 -35.08 -21.96 -2.79
N GLN A 533 -35.83 -20.98 -3.31
CA GLN A 533 -35.58 -20.41 -4.63
C GLN A 533 -34.42 -19.40 -4.59
N ARG A 534 -33.56 -19.48 -5.60
CA ARG A 534 -32.46 -18.54 -5.84
C ARG A 534 -32.61 -17.81 -7.18
N ARG A 535 -32.13 -16.57 -7.23
CA ARG A 535 -31.97 -15.79 -8.47
C ARG A 535 -30.62 -15.09 -8.47
N GLU A 536 -30.12 -14.80 -9.68
CA GLU A 536 -28.81 -14.18 -9.88
C GLU A 536 -28.88 -12.96 -10.80
N VAL A 537 -28.03 -11.97 -10.50
CA VAL A 537 -27.63 -10.91 -11.42
C VAL A 537 -26.11 -10.93 -11.58
N ALA A 538 -25.63 -10.80 -12.81
CA ALA A 538 -24.23 -10.54 -13.11
C ALA A 538 -24.03 -9.15 -13.69
N LEU A 539 -23.00 -8.45 -13.24
CA LEU A 539 -22.53 -7.18 -13.78
C LEU A 539 -21.19 -7.40 -14.48
N VAL A 540 -21.04 -6.82 -15.67
CA VAL A 540 -19.79 -6.76 -16.42
C VAL A 540 -19.28 -5.32 -16.39
N ILE A 541 -18.05 -5.17 -15.91
CA ILE A 541 -17.36 -3.90 -15.71
C ILE A 541 -16.08 -3.91 -16.54
N PRO A 542 -16.06 -3.19 -17.68
CA PRO A 542 -14.86 -3.08 -18.50
C PRO A 542 -13.75 -2.34 -17.75
N GLN A 543 -12.57 -2.96 -17.69
CA GLN A 543 -11.36 -2.37 -17.12
C GLN A 543 -10.45 -1.83 -18.23
N THR A 544 -10.29 -2.60 -19.30
CA THR A 544 -9.59 -2.17 -20.53
C THR A 544 -10.40 -2.57 -21.77
N GLY A 545 -10.10 -1.95 -22.91
CA GLY A 545 -10.73 -2.30 -24.18
C GLY A 545 -12.13 -1.72 -24.38
N THR A 546 -12.98 -2.45 -25.11
CA THR A 546 -14.31 -1.96 -25.52
C THR A 546 -15.31 -2.04 -24.37
N ALA A 547 -15.96 -0.91 -24.08
CA ALA A 547 -16.98 -0.83 -23.05
C ALA A 547 -18.34 -1.39 -23.54
N GLN A 548 -18.52 -2.71 -23.42
CA GLN A 548 -19.76 -3.39 -23.79
C GLN A 548 -19.97 -4.71 -23.04
N LEU A 549 -21.22 -5.14 -22.92
CA LEU A 549 -21.58 -6.51 -22.53
C LEU A 549 -21.33 -7.46 -23.72
N PRO A 550 -20.56 -8.55 -23.56
CA PRO A 550 -20.41 -9.55 -24.62
C PRO A 550 -21.76 -10.18 -25.01
N ALA A 551 -21.98 -10.37 -26.31
CA ALA A 551 -23.21 -11.00 -26.80
C ALA A 551 -23.34 -12.45 -26.27
N GLY A 552 -24.50 -12.79 -25.71
CA GLY A 552 -24.74 -14.12 -25.12
C GLY A 552 -23.89 -14.41 -23.87
N PHE A 553 -23.49 -13.37 -23.14
CA PHE A 553 -22.67 -13.51 -21.93
C PHE A 553 -23.33 -14.45 -20.90
N ASP A 554 -22.55 -15.44 -20.45
CA ASP A 554 -22.91 -16.42 -19.44
C ASP A 554 -21.86 -16.35 -18.31
N ALA A 555 -22.30 -15.89 -17.14
CA ALA A 555 -21.42 -15.66 -15.99
C ALA A 555 -20.86 -16.96 -15.39
N ASP A 556 -21.63 -18.04 -15.39
CA ASP A 556 -21.19 -19.35 -14.91
C ASP A 556 -20.09 -19.91 -15.81
N LYS A 557 -20.33 -19.87 -17.12
CA LYS A 557 -19.34 -20.30 -18.11
C LYS A 557 -18.06 -19.47 -18.01
N ALA A 558 -18.17 -18.16 -17.88
CA ALA A 558 -17.03 -17.26 -17.71
C ALA A 558 -16.21 -17.60 -16.45
N GLN A 559 -16.87 -17.82 -15.31
CA GLN A 559 -16.20 -18.20 -14.07
C GLN A 559 -15.43 -19.51 -14.19
N GLN A 560 -16.05 -20.54 -14.80
CA GLN A 560 -15.38 -21.84 -14.98
C GLN A 560 -14.21 -21.75 -15.96
N GLN A 561 -14.29 -20.92 -16.99
CA GLN A 561 -13.18 -20.65 -17.89
C GLN A 561 -12.01 -19.97 -17.18
N VAL A 562 -12.29 -18.94 -16.38
CA VAL A 562 -11.27 -18.26 -15.57
C VAL A 562 -10.64 -19.21 -14.55
N ALA A 563 -11.44 -20.05 -13.90
CA ALA A 563 -10.94 -21.09 -12.99
C ALA A 563 -9.96 -22.03 -13.69
N GLN A 564 -10.30 -22.52 -14.89
CA GLN A 564 -9.43 -23.40 -15.67
C GLN A 564 -8.12 -22.72 -16.09
N GLN A 565 -8.17 -21.43 -16.46
CA GLN A 565 -6.99 -20.64 -16.77
C GLN A 565 -6.07 -20.45 -15.55
N TRP A 566 -6.64 -20.27 -14.37
CA TRP A 566 -5.84 -20.18 -13.15
C TRP A 566 -5.23 -21.53 -12.77
N ARG A 567 -5.98 -22.65 -12.85
CA ARG A 567 -5.41 -23.98 -12.59
C ARG A 567 -4.21 -24.27 -13.50
N SER A 568 -4.28 -23.94 -14.80
CA SER A 568 -3.15 -24.15 -15.71
C SER A 568 -1.91 -23.31 -15.38
N LYS A 569 -2.09 -22.11 -14.81
CA LYS A 569 -0.99 -21.25 -14.35
C LYS A 569 -0.39 -21.70 -13.02
N LEU A 570 -1.22 -22.16 -12.09
CA LEU A 570 -0.83 -22.43 -10.71
C LEU A 570 -0.33 -23.88 -10.48
N ASP A 571 -0.75 -24.84 -11.32
CA ASP A 571 -0.43 -26.27 -11.14
C ASP A 571 0.80 -26.74 -11.94
N ARG A 572 1.67 -25.82 -12.38
CA ARG A 572 2.96 -26.15 -13.04
C ARG A 572 3.91 -26.91 -12.11
N VAL A 573 3.84 -26.63 -10.81
CA VAL A 573 4.51 -27.37 -9.73
C VAL A 573 3.43 -28.02 -8.87
N ARG A 574 3.62 -29.29 -8.51
CA ARG A 574 2.67 -30.03 -7.67
C ARG A 574 3.33 -30.53 -6.41
N ILE A 575 2.73 -30.18 -5.28
CA ILE A 575 3.14 -30.62 -3.95
C ILE A 575 1.97 -31.39 -3.34
N SER A 576 2.19 -32.68 -3.11
CA SER A 576 1.23 -33.57 -2.46
C SER A 576 1.64 -33.78 -1.01
N VAL A 577 0.74 -33.46 -0.10
CA VAL A 577 0.95 -33.55 1.36
C VAL A 577 -0.28 -34.16 2.01
N PRO A 578 -0.19 -34.64 3.27
CA PRO A 578 -1.36 -35.03 4.04
C PRO A 578 -2.36 -33.88 4.23
N ALA A 579 -3.58 -34.21 4.67
CA ALA A 579 -4.67 -33.23 4.83
C ALA A 579 -4.28 -32.02 5.69
N GLU A 580 -3.47 -32.24 6.73
CA GLU A 580 -2.94 -31.18 7.59
C GLU A 580 -2.10 -30.14 6.83
N GLY A 581 -1.40 -30.54 5.76
CA GLY A 581 -0.58 -29.66 4.93
C GLY A 581 -1.34 -28.95 3.81
N LYS A 582 -2.59 -29.35 3.52
CA LYS A 582 -3.39 -28.78 2.44
C LYS A 582 -3.49 -27.24 2.53
N PRO A 583 -3.75 -26.62 3.70
CA PRO A 583 -3.84 -25.16 3.79
C PRO A 583 -2.55 -24.43 3.38
N VAL A 584 -1.37 -25.03 3.62
CA VAL A 584 -0.09 -24.46 3.23
C VAL A 584 0.07 -24.45 1.70
N ILE A 585 -0.32 -25.54 1.04
CA ILE A 585 -0.23 -25.67 -0.42
C ILE A 585 -1.30 -24.83 -1.13
N ASP A 586 -2.51 -24.74 -0.58
CA ASP A 586 -3.53 -23.85 -1.10
C ASP A 586 -3.10 -22.39 -0.97
N THR A 587 -2.54 -22.00 0.17
CA THR A 587 -1.98 -20.66 0.36
C THR A 587 -0.80 -20.40 -0.57
N LEU A 588 0.05 -21.40 -0.86
CA LEU A 588 1.13 -21.28 -1.85
C LEU A 588 0.60 -20.95 -3.25
N ARG A 589 -0.48 -21.62 -3.67
CA ARG A 589 -1.14 -21.36 -4.96
C ARG A 589 -1.81 -19.99 -4.98
N THR A 590 -2.48 -19.59 -3.90
CA THR A 590 -3.07 -18.26 -3.80
C THR A 590 -2.01 -17.16 -3.80
N ALA A 591 -0.90 -17.34 -3.08
CA ALA A 591 0.23 -16.42 -3.06
C ALA A 591 0.85 -16.25 -4.47
N LEU A 592 1.01 -17.35 -5.22
CA LEU A 592 1.41 -17.28 -6.63
C LEU A 592 0.42 -16.46 -7.44
N ALA A 593 -0.89 -16.73 -7.33
CA ALA A 593 -1.90 -15.94 -8.04
C ALA A 593 -1.83 -14.44 -7.68
N HIS A 594 -1.67 -14.10 -6.40
CA HIS A 594 -1.55 -12.72 -5.95
C HIS A 594 -0.29 -12.02 -6.49
N MET A 595 0.86 -12.69 -6.55
CA MET A 595 2.06 -12.14 -7.21
C MET A 595 1.84 -11.91 -8.72
N LEU A 596 1.12 -12.80 -9.39
CA LEU A 596 0.79 -12.67 -10.82
C LEU A 596 -0.21 -11.53 -11.08
N ILE A 597 -1.24 -11.37 -10.24
CA ILE A 597 -2.27 -10.32 -10.37
C ILE A 597 -1.73 -8.94 -10.00
N SER A 598 -0.84 -8.87 -9.01
CA SER A 598 -0.34 -7.59 -8.50
C SER A 598 0.53 -6.86 -9.49
N ARG A 599 1.10 -7.54 -10.49
CA ARG A 599 1.97 -6.91 -11.49
C ARG A 599 1.18 -6.00 -12.45
N ILE A 600 1.88 -5.09 -13.13
CA ILE A 600 1.35 -4.23 -14.19
C ILE A 600 2.15 -4.46 -15.47
N GLY A 601 1.60 -5.20 -16.44
CA GLY A 601 2.42 -5.67 -17.58
C GLY A 601 3.65 -6.45 -17.06
N PRO A 602 4.89 -6.09 -17.44
CA PRO A 602 6.11 -6.75 -16.92
C PRO A 602 6.46 -6.34 -15.49
N ARG A 603 5.85 -5.28 -14.95
CA ARG A 603 6.25 -4.65 -13.70
C ARG A 603 5.85 -5.45 -12.47
N LEU A 604 6.80 -6.08 -11.79
CA LEU A 604 6.57 -6.69 -10.48
C LEU A 604 6.48 -5.62 -9.38
N GLN A 605 5.47 -5.69 -8.52
CA GLN A 605 5.26 -4.72 -7.44
C GLN A 605 4.66 -5.39 -6.20
N PRO A 606 4.99 -4.90 -4.99
CA PRO A 606 4.47 -5.46 -3.74
C PRO A 606 3.00 -5.16 -3.48
N GLY A 607 2.44 -4.11 -4.07
CA GLY A 607 1.07 -3.70 -3.80
C GLY A 607 0.41 -3.00 -4.98
N THR A 608 -0.93 -2.96 -4.98
CA THR A 608 -1.72 -2.39 -6.07
C THR A 608 -2.30 -1.00 -5.74
N ARG A 609 -2.15 -0.54 -4.50
CA ARG A 609 -2.65 0.76 -4.00
C ARG A 609 -1.52 1.56 -3.35
N SER A 610 -1.22 1.24 -2.09
CA SER A 610 -0.25 1.96 -1.26
C SER A 610 1.17 1.84 -1.83
N TYR A 611 1.52 0.68 -2.39
CA TYR A 611 2.83 0.37 -2.96
C TYR A 611 2.81 0.10 -4.46
N SER A 612 2.00 0.87 -5.19
CA SER A 612 1.90 0.78 -6.65
C SER A 612 3.16 1.34 -7.35
N ARG A 613 4.34 0.77 -7.10
CA ARG A 613 5.63 0.99 -7.79
C ARG A 613 6.44 -0.31 -7.78
N SER A 614 7.47 -0.41 -8.63
CA SER A 614 8.33 -1.59 -8.70
C SER A 614 9.66 -1.34 -8.02
N TRP A 615 9.81 -1.83 -6.80
CA TRP A 615 11.11 -1.87 -6.13
C TRP A 615 11.93 -3.06 -6.62
N ILE A 616 13.22 -2.85 -6.86
CA ILE A 616 14.10 -3.94 -7.32
C ILE A 616 14.28 -5.00 -6.24
N ARG A 617 14.29 -4.62 -4.96
CA ARG A 617 14.27 -5.50 -3.79
C ARG A 617 13.13 -6.51 -3.85
N ASP A 618 11.91 -6.01 -3.89
CA ASP A 618 10.69 -6.78 -3.98
C ASP A 618 10.69 -7.64 -5.25
N GLY A 619 11.07 -7.04 -6.38
CA GLY A 619 11.17 -7.70 -7.67
C GLY A 619 12.12 -8.89 -7.66
N ALA A 620 13.31 -8.75 -7.06
CA ALA A 620 14.30 -9.82 -6.93
C ALA A 620 13.78 -10.98 -6.06
N MET A 621 13.10 -10.66 -4.95
CA MET A 621 12.53 -11.68 -4.06
C MET A 621 11.31 -12.37 -4.67
N ILE A 622 10.43 -11.64 -5.36
CA ILE A 622 9.31 -12.19 -6.13
C ILE A 622 9.84 -13.08 -7.27
N SER A 623 10.87 -12.63 -8.00
CA SER A 623 11.51 -13.38 -9.08
C SER A 623 11.98 -14.77 -8.62
N GLU A 624 12.68 -14.88 -7.48
CA GLU A 624 13.15 -16.17 -6.97
C GLU A 624 11.96 -17.14 -6.75
N GLY A 625 10.89 -16.68 -6.11
CA GLY A 625 9.68 -17.46 -5.89
C GLY A 625 9.02 -17.89 -7.21
N LEU A 626 8.93 -16.99 -8.18
CA LEU A 626 8.38 -17.26 -9.51
C LEU A 626 9.21 -18.28 -10.30
N LEU A 627 10.54 -18.17 -10.28
CA LEU A 627 11.44 -19.12 -10.94
C LEU A 627 11.24 -20.53 -10.39
N ARG A 628 11.20 -20.68 -9.06
CA ARG A 628 10.98 -21.99 -8.40
C ARG A 628 9.63 -22.61 -8.74
N LEU A 629 8.61 -21.78 -9.00
CA LEU A 629 7.26 -22.19 -9.40
C LEU A 629 7.08 -22.31 -10.93
N GLY A 630 8.16 -22.20 -11.71
CA GLY A 630 8.14 -22.38 -13.16
C GLY A 630 7.46 -21.23 -13.91
N ARG A 631 7.69 -20.00 -13.46
CA ARG A 631 7.27 -18.74 -14.10
C ARG A 631 8.48 -17.92 -14.56
N GLU A 632 9.45 -18.58 -15.18
CA GLU A 632 10.59 -17.93 -15.82
C GLU A 632 10.18 -16.92 -16.91
N ASP A 633 9.02 -17.12 -17.54
CA ASP A 633 8.42 -16.20 -18.51
C ASP A 633 8.27 -14.79 -17.93
N VAL A 634 7.76 -14.72 -16.70
CA VAL A 634 7.52 -13.46 -16.00
C VAL A 634 8.82 -12.77 -15.65
N VAL A 635 9.77 -13.53 -15.12
CA VAL A 635 11.03 -12.98 -14.62
C VAL A 635 11.85 -12.39 -15.77
N ARG A 636 11.83 -13.05 -16.93
CA ARG A 636 12.39 -12.51 -18.16
C ARG A 636 11.79 -11.15 -18.51
N GLU A 637 10.47 -11.08 -18.60
CA GLU A 637 9.74 -9.85 -18.94
C GLU A 637 10.07 -8.71 -17.96
N TYR A 638 10.12 -9.03 -16.66
CA TYR A 638 10.46 -8.06 -15.62
C TYR A 638 11.87 -7.51 -15.77
N VAL A 639 12.88 -8.37 -15.90
CA VAL A 639 14.28 -7.93 -16.00
C VAL A 639 14.55 -7.19 -17.31
N ASP A 640 13.97 -7.68 -18.43
CA ASP A 640 14.02 -6.98 -19.72
C ASP A 640 13.42 -5.56 -19.64
N TRP A 641 12.41 -5.35 -18.78
CA TRP A 641 11.80 -4.04 -18.55
C TRP A 641 12.54 -3.18 -17.53
N PHE A 642 13.02 -3.75 -16.41
CA PHE A 642 13.61 -2.98 -15.30
C PHE A 642 15.04 -2.53 -15.58
N ALA A 643 15.90 -3.43 -16.08
CA ALA A 643 17.34 -3.15 -16.25
C ALA A 643 17.64 -1.87 -17.07
N PRO A 644 16.88 -1.53 -18.14
CA PRO A 644 17.05 -0.28 -18.88
C PRO A 644 16.84 1.02 -18.10
N TYR A 645 16.23 0.97 -16.90
CA TYR A 645 16.04 2.15 -16.04
C TYR A 645 17.27 2.49 -15.20
N GLN A 646 18.34 1.67 -15.26
CA GLN A 646 19.62 2.00 -14.66
C GLN A 646 20.13 3.37 -15.15
N PHE A 647 20.60 4.19 -14.22
CA PHE A 647 21.16 5.50 -14.56
C PHE A 647 22.47 5.35 -15.33
N ALA A 648 22.84 6.39 -16.09
CA ALA A 648 24.00 6.35 -16.97
C ALA A 648 25.36 6.19 -16.24
N ASP A 649 25.41 6.50 -14.95
CA ASP A 649 26.57 6.30 -14.08
C ASP A 649 26.65 4.89 -13.46
N GLY A 650 25.69 4.01 -13.78
CA GLY A 650 25.61 2.65 -13.26
C GLY A 650 24.72 2.50 -12.03
N MET A 651 24.25 3.60 -11.42
CA MET A 651 23.34 3.55 -10.29
C MET A 651 22.05 2.82 -10.67
N VAL A 652 21.65 1.85 -9.85
CA VAL A 652 20.37 1.16 -10.00
C VAL A 652 19.32 1.93 -9.19
N PRO A 653 18.20 2.37 -9.79
CA PRO A 653 17.14 3.03 -9.03
C PRO A 653 16.51 2.05 -8.03
N CYS A 654 16.16 2.56 -6.84
CA CYS A 654 15.50 1.73 -5.82
C CYS A 654 14.14 1.22 -6.30
N CYS A 655 13.40 2.08 -7.01
CA CYS A 655 12.15 1.71 -7.65
C CYS A 655 11.91 2.44 -8.97
N VAL A 656 10.99 1.88 -9.75
CA VAL A 656 10.51 2.44 -11.02
C VAL A 656 8.98 2.47 -11.01
N ASP A 657 8.42 3.61 -11.41
CA ASP A 657 6.99 3.76 -11.70
C ASP A 657 6.75 4.53 -13.01
N GLU A 658 5.51 5.01 -13.22
CA GLU A 658 5.14 5.77 -14.44
C GLU A 658 5.99 7.03 -14.65
N ARG A 659 6.63 7.55 -13.60
CA ARG A 659 7.50 8.74 -13.64
C ARG A 659 8.93 8.41 -14.06
N GLY A 660 9.31 7.13 -14.11
CA GLY A 660 10.66 6.66 -14.42
C GLY A 660 11.47 6.24 -13.19
N SER A 661 12.80 6.24 -13.33
CA SER A 661 13.76 5.84 -12.30
C SER A 661 13.71 6.75 -11.08
N ASP A 662 13.51 6.20 -9.88
CA ASP A 662 13.58 6.95 -8.62
C ASP A 662 15.05 7.06 -8.14
N PRO A 663 15.56 8.28 -7.90
CA PRO A 663 16.96 8.52 -7.55
C PRO A 663 17.26 8.44 -6.04
N VAL A 664 16.30 8.02 -5.21
CA VAL A 664 16.56 7.86 -3.77
C VAL A 664 17.66 6.81 -3.53
N PRO A 665 18.70 7.11 -2.74
CA PRO A 665 19.76 6.14 -2.44
C PRO A 665 19.25 4.98 -1.58
N GLU A 666 19.17 3.79 -2.19
CA GLU A 666 19.03 2.50 -1.53
C GLU A 666 20.14 1.59 -2.09
N ASN A 667 21.15 1.29 -1.28
CA ASN A 667 22.41 0.73 -1.76
C ASN A 667 22.38 -0.80 -1.97
N ASP A 668 21.32 -1.48 -1.52
CA ASP A 668 21.01 -2.88 -1.83
C ASP A 668 20.69 -3.12 -3.32
N SER A 669 20.07 -2.13 -3.96
CA SER A 669 19.46 -2.19 -5.30
C SER A 669 20.40 -2.73 -6.38
N HIS A 670 21.68 -2.40 -6.28
CA HIS A 670 22.72 -2.81 -7.23
C HIS A 670 22.96 -4.33 -7.19
N GLY A 671 23.10 -4.86 -5.98
CA GLY A 671 23.28 -6.30 -5.76
C GLY A 671 22.04 -7.09 -6.14
N GLU A 672 20.85 -6.53 -5.90
CA GLU A 672 19.56 -7.14 -6.22
C GLU A 672 19.33 -7.25 -7.73
N LEU A 673 19.69 -6.23 -8.53
CA LEU A 673 19.63 -6.31 -9.99
C LEU A 673 20.55 -7.42 -10.54
N ILE A 674 21.80 -7.46 -10.09
CA ILE A 674 22.77 -8.48 -10.51
C ILE A 674 22.26 -9.88 -10.11
N PHE A 675 21.76 -10.02 -8.89
CA PHE A 675 21.17 -11.27 -8.40
C PHE A 675 20.00 -11.74 -9.27
N ASN A 676 19.07 -10.85 -9.62
CA ASN A 676 17.90 -11.21 -10.40
C ASN A 676 18.28 -11.70 -11.82
N ILE A 677 19.24 -11.03 -12.47
CA ILE A 677 19.82 -11.47 -13.75
C ILE A 677 20.50 -12.85 -13.59
N ALA A 678 21.26 -13.03 -12.53
CA ALA A 678 21.98 -14.28 -12.25
C ALA A 678 21.03 -15.45 -11.96
N GLU A 679 19.97 -15.24 -11.19
CA GLU A 679 18.95 -16.25 -10.90
C GLU A 679 18.21 -16.66 -12.18
N TYR A 680 17.77 -15.70 -13.00
CA TYR A 680 17.16 -16.06 -14.28
C TYR A 680 18.10 -16.93 -15.14
N TYR A 681 19.39 -16.56 -15.23
CA TYR A 681 20.39 -17.37 -15.94
C TYR A 681 20.57 -18.75 -15.31
N ARG A 682 20.67 -18.87 -13.98
CA ARG A 682 20.83 -20.16 -13.27
C ARG A 682 19.71 -21.15 -13.60
N TYR A 683 18.48 -20.68 -13.72
CA TYR A 683 17.32 -21.54 -13.96
C TYR A 683 17.12 -21.88 -15.44
N THR A 684 17.58 -21.03 -16.36
CA THR A 684 17.27 -21.14 -17.79
C THR A 684 18.46 -21.51 -18.67
N GLY A 685 19.68 -21.16 -18.27
CA GLY A 685 20.88 -21.24 -19.09
C GLY A 685 20.88 -20.31 -20.31
N ASP A 686 19.97 -19.31 -20.37
CA ASP A 686 19.81 -18.42 -21.53
C ASP A 686 21.01 -17.46 -21.68
N LYS A 687 22.04 -17.92 -22.40
CA LYS A 687 23.25 -17.13 -22.67
C LYS A 687 22.97 -15.86 -23.48
N ALA A 688 22.02 -15.89 -24.41
CA ALA A 688 21.70 -14.72 -25.25
C ALA A 688 21.04 -13.60 -24.42
N PHE A 689 20.17 -13.97 -23.47
CA PHE A 689 19.68 -13.03 -22.46
C PHE A 689 20.83 -12.45 -21.64
N LEU A 690 21.72 -13.31 -21.13
CA LEU A 690 22.83 -12.86 -20.30
C LEU A 690 23.77 -11.89 -21.04
N GLU A 691 24.10 -12.16 -22.30
CA GLU A 691 24.90 -11.26 -23.14
C GLU A 691 24.26 -9.86 -23.28
N ARG A 692 22.93 -9.81 -23.44
CA ARG A 692 22.19 -8.54 -23.48
C ARG A 692 22.19 -7.80 -22.15
N MET A 693 22.11 -8.54 -21.04
CA MET A 693 22.08 -7.96 -19.69
C MET A 693 23.46 -7.60 -19.15
N TRP A 694 24.53 -8.08 -19.78
CA TRP A 694 25.90 -7.88 -19.32
C TRP A 694 26.28 -6.41 -19.06
N PRO A 695 25.92 -5.42 -19.92
CA PRO A 695 26.22 -4.01 -19.64
C PRO A 695 25.60 -3.50 -18.33
N HIS A 696 24.43 -4.01 -17.96
CA HIS A 696 23.74 -3.64 -16.72
C HIS A 696 24.43 -4.24 -15.49
N VAL A 697 24.92 -5.48 -15.61
CA VAL A 697 25.73 -6.14 -14.57
C VAL A 697 27.01 -5.36 -14.32
N THR A 698 27.75 -5.02 -15.38
CA THR A 698 29.00 -4.25 -15.24
C THR A 698 28.75 -2.84 -14.71
N GLY A 699 27.70 -2.16 -15.17
CA GLY A 699 27.34 -0.83 -14.68
C GLY A 699 27.01 -0.81 -13.19
N ALA A 700 26.22 -1.78 -12.72
CA ALA A 700 25.87 -1.89 -11.31
C ALA A 700 27.10 -2.22 -10.46
N TYR A 701 27.94 -3.16 -10.92
CA TYR A 701 29.20 -3.50 -10.27
C TYR A 701 30.14 -2.30 -10.16
N ASP A 702 30.37 -1.56 -11.25
CA ASP A 702 31.32 -0.44 -11.27
C ASP A 702 30.83 0.72 -10.37
N TYR A 703 29.51 0.92 -10.28
CA TYR A 703 28.92 1.87 -9.33
C TYR A 703 29.11 1.41 -7.88
N MET A 704 28.88 0.12 -7.57
CA MET A 704 29.16 -0.44 -6.24
C MET A 704 30.63 -0.25 -5.83
N GLU A 705 31.58 -0.42 -6.75
CA GLU A 705 33.00 -0.14 -6.47
C GLU A 705 33.25 1.35 -6.17
N THR A 706 32.53 2.26 -6.83
CA THR A 706 32.61 3.71 -6.54
C THR A 706 32.09 4.01 -5.13
N LEU A 707 30.95 3.44 -4.75
CA LEU A 707 30.40 3.57 -3.40
C LEU A 707 31.33 2.97 -2.33
N ARG A 708 31.83 1.76 -2.57
CA ARG A 708 32.78 1.11 -1.67
C ARG A 708 34.05 1.93 -1.48
N ALA A 709 34.57 2.51 -2.56
CA ALA A 709 35.77 3.35 -2.51
C ALA A 709 35.55 4.62 -1.69
N SER A 710 34.35 5.21 -1.65
CA SER A 710 34.07 6.38 -0.81
C SER A 710 34.13 6.05 0.68
N GLU A 711 33.84 4.80 1.06
CA GLU A 711 33.90 4.33 2.44
C GLU A 711 35.25 3.72 2.83
N ARG A 712 36.09 3.37 1.86
CA ARG A 712 37.44 2.81 2.09
C ARG A 712 38.49 3.91 2.28
N THR A 713 38.24 4.81 3.22
CA THR A 713 39.13 5.95 3.52
C THR A 713 39.68 5.89 4.95
N GLU A 714 40.87 6.46 5.15
CA GLU A 714 41.46 6.61 6.49
C GLU A 714 40.54 7.44 7.40
N ASP A 715 39.90 8.47 6.86
CA ASP A 715 38.96 9.31 7.60
C ASP A 715 37.76 8.50 8.15
N ASN A 716 37.18 7.61 7.34
CA ASN A 716 36.08 6.77 7.81
C ASN A 716 36.57 5.70 8.79
N PHE A 717 37.73 5.09 8.55
CA PHE A 717 38.34 4.18 9.52
C PHE A 717 38.57 4.84 10.89
N MET A 718 39.09 6.07 10.89
CA MET A 718 39.35 6.85 12.10
C MET A 718 38.07 7.33 12.80
N ARG A 719 36.99 7.61 12.04
CA ARG A 719 35.67 7.92 12.60
C ARG A 719 35.07 6.70 13.29
N ASN A 720 35.05 5.57 12.58
CA ASN A 720 34.65 4.27 13.13
C ASN A 720 35.21 3.15 12.23
N PRO A 721 36.03 2.22 12.77
CA PRO A 721 36.52 1.08 12.00
C PRO A 721 35.42 0.24 11.35
N ALA A 722 34.20 0.27 11.88
CA ALA A 722 33.06 -0.43 11.30
C ALA A 722 32.54 0.17 9.98
N PHE A 723 32.88 1.40 9.64
CA PHE A 723 32.44 2.05 8.39
C PHE A 723 33.35 1.70 7.21
N TYR A 724 34.58 1.28 7.47
CA TYR A 724 35.59 1.12 6.44
C TYR A 724 35.23 0.05 5.40
N GLY A 725 35.17 0.46 4.14
CA GLY A 725 34.92 -0.44 3.00
C GLY A 725 33.49 -0.95 2.86
N MET A 726 32.54 -0.38 3.61
CA MET A 726 31.12 -0.74 3.55
C MET A 726 30.41 -0.01 2.38
N MET A 727 29.17 -0.41 2.06
CA MET A 727 28.26 0.45 1.32
C MET A 727 27.89 1.67 2.19
N PRO A 728 27.83 2.88 1.62
CA PRO A 728 27.56 4.11 2.37
C PRO A 728 26.16 4.12 2.99
N VAL A 729 25.93 5.06 3.91
CA VAL A 729 24.64 5.20 4.59
C VAL A 729 23.47 5.35 3.62
N SER A 730 22.39 4.62 3.86
CA SER A 730 21.20 4.63 3.01
C SER A 730 19.93 4.37 3.84
N ILE A 731 18.77 4.40 3.18
CA ILE A 731 17.48 4.05 3.78
C ILE A 731 16.88 2.74 3.24
N SER A 732 17.67 1.87 2.59
CA SER A 732 17.11 0.68 1.91
C SER A 732 16.33 -0.23 2.85
N HIS A 733 16.83 -0.42 4.07
CA HIS A 733 16.08 -1.09 5.11
C HIS A 733 15.07 -0.11 5.72
N GLU A 734 13.77 -0.42 5.58
CA GLU A 734 12.65 0.46 5.92
C GLU A 734 12.70 1.01 7.36
N GLY A 735 13.33 0.27 8.27
CA GLY A 735 13.57 0.68 9.66
C GLY A 735 14.45 1.92 9.83
N TYR A 736 15.16 2.39 8.78
CA TYR A 736 16.11 3.49 8.85
C TYR A 736 15.68 4.74 8.05
N SER A 737 14.43 4.81 7.61
CA SER A 737 13.87 5.98 6.91
C SER A 737 13.96 7.30 7.71
N ALA A 738 14.02 7.23 9.04
CA ALA A 738 14.18 8.39 9.90
C ALA A 738 15.59 9.00 9.87
N LYS A 739 16.62 8.17 9.64
CA LYS A 739 18.03 8.57 9.53
C LYS A 739 18.84 7.45 8.83
N PRO A 740 19.46 7.73 7.66
CA PRO A 740 20.29 6.76 6.95
C PRO A 740 21.44 6.21 7.81
N VAL A 741 21.79 4.94 7.64
CA VAL A 741 22.86 4.23 8.37
C VAL A 741 23.62 3.24 7.47
N HIS A 742 24.80 2.78 7.87
CA HIS A 742 25.53 1.68 7.25
C HIS A 742 24.83 0.36 7.60
N SER A 743 23.82 0.01 6.81
CA SER A 743 22.99 -1.18 7.03
C SER A 743 23.71 -2.45 6.57
N TYR A 744 23.75 -3.49 7.40
CA TYR A 744 24.27 -4.79 6.96
C TYR A 744 23.39 -5.46 5.90
N TRP A 745 22.12 -5.03 5.79
CA TRP A 745 21.23 -5.39 4.67
C TRP A 745 21.86 -5.07 3.32
N ASP A 746 22.27 -3.81 3.11
CA ASP A 746 22.87 -3.33 1.86
C ASP A 746 24.13 -4.13 1.54
N ASN A 747 24.93 -4.41 2.56
CA ASN A 747 26.23 -5.03 2.40
C ASN A 747 26.12 -6.52 2.07
N PHE A 748 25.16 -7.27 2.63
CA PHE A 748 24.95 -8.66 2.21
C PHE A 748 24.37 -8.76 0.80
N TRP A 749 23.53 -7.80 0.37
CA TRP A 749 23.11 -7.70 -1.03
C TRP A 749 24.24 -7.33 -1.98
N ALA A 750 25.09 -6.38 -1.59
CA ALA A 750 26.31 -6.05 -2.33
C ALA A 750 27.21 -7.29 -2.49
N LEU A 751 27.44 -8.04 -1.41
CA LEU A 751 28.22 -9.29 -1.46
C LEU A 751 27.58 -10.32 -2.40
N ARG A 752 26.25 -10.46 -2.36
CA ARG A 752 25.52 -11.30 -3.33
C ARG A 752 25.77 -10.84 -4.77
N GLY A 753 25.70 -9.53 -5.02
CA GLY A 753 26.00 -8.93 -6.32
C GLY A 753 27.40 -9.26 -6.82
N TYR A 754 28.43 -9.10 -5.97
CA TYR A 754 29.81 -9.45 -6.32
C TYR A 754 29.97 -10.93 -6.66
N LYS A 755 29.38 -11.83 -5.86
CA LYS A 755 29.41 -13.29 -6.10
C LYS A 755 28.76 -13.63 -7.45
N ASP A 756 27.66 -12.97 -7.76
CA ASP A 756 26.88 -13.20 -8.97
C ASP A 756 27.55 -12.62 -10.21
N ALA A 757 28.18 -11.46 -10.11
CA ALA A 757 29.01 -10.89 -11.17
C ALA A 757 30.15 -11.85 -11.56
N VAL A 758 30.83 -12.48 -10.60
CA VAL A 758 31.87 -13.50 -10.86
C VAL A 758 31.29 -14.70 -11.63
N MET A 759 30.14 -15.23 -11.17
CA MET A 759 29.49 -16.36 -11.82
C MET A 759 29.09 -16.03 -13.27
N LEU A 760 28.48 -14.87 -13.49
CA LEU A 760 28.04 -14.43 -14.81
C LEU A 760 29.23 -14.15 -15.75
N ALA A 761 30.32 -13.58 -15.24
CA ALA A 761 31.56 -13.39 -16.01
C ALA A 761 32.12 -14.73 -16.50
N GLY A 762 32.11 -15.75 -15.62
CA GLY A 762 32.53 -17.11 -15.98
C GLY A 762 31.62 -17.74 -17.03
N ALA A 763 30.29 -17.58 -16.90
CA ALA A 763 29.32 -18.09 -17.86
C ALA A 763 29.45 -17.49 -19.29
N LEU A 764 29.96 -16.25 -19.38
CA LEU A 764 30.27 -15.53 -20.61
C LEU A 764 31.73 -15.66 -21.07
N ASP A 765 32.51 -16.53 -20.42
CA ASP A 765 33.91 -16.78 -20.76
C ASP A 765 34.79 -15.50 -20.75
N LYS A 766 34.60 -14.65 -19.72
CA LYS A 766 35.33 -13.37 -19.52
C LYS A 766 36.39 -13.48 -18.39
N PRO A 767 37.56 -14.08 -18.64
CA PRO A 767 38.53 -14.41 -17.58
C PRO A 767 39.10 -13.20 -16.84
N ASP A 768 39.33 -12.08 -17.53
CA ASP A 768 39.84 -10.85 -16.91
C ASP A 768 38.84 -10.29 -15.90
N GLU A 769 37.54 -10.34 -16.23
CA GLU A 769 36.48 -9.89 -15.32
C GLU A 769 36.23 -10.88 -14.19
N VAL A 770 36.39 -12.19 -14.43
CA VAL A 770 36.40 -13.18 -13.35
C VAL A 770 37.49 -12.84 -12.33
N ALA A 771 38.70 -12.49 -12.78
CA ALA A 771 39.80 -12.14 -11.89
C ALA A 771 39.55 -10.82 -11.15
N ARG A 772 39.11 -9.77 -11.86
CA ARG A 772 38.76 -8.46 -11.29
C ARG A 772 37.67 -8.59 -10.23
N PHE A 773 36.55 -9.22 -10.60
CA PHE A 773 35.38 -9.34 -9.74
C PHE A 773 35.63 -10.26 -8.54
N SER A 774 36.43 -11.32 -8.71
CA SER A 774 36.79 -12.20 -7.58
C SER A 774 37.63 -11.45 -6.54
N THR A 775 38.55 -10.59 -6.99
CA THR A 775 39.39 -9.79 -6.09
C THR A 775 38.52 -8.82 -5.27
N ALA A 776 37.62 -8.08 -5.91
CA ALA A 776 36.72 -7.16 -5.22
C ALA A 776 35.75 -7.89 -4.27
N ARG A 777 35.18 -9.02 -4.70
CA ARG A 777 34.35 -9.89 -3.86
C ARG A 777 35.08 -10.29 -2.58
N ASP A 778 36.32 -10.77 -2.71
CA ASP A 778 37.09 -11.29 -1.58
C ASP A 778 37.53 -10.17 -0.64
N GLU A 779 37.90 -9.00 -1.18
CA GLU A 779 38.21 -7.80 -0.39
C GLU A 779 36.97 -7.32 0.39
N PHE A 780 35.84 -7.14 -0.28
CA PHE A 780 34.60 -6.70 0.34
C PHE A 780 34.07 -7.70 1.38
N SER A 781 34.17 -9.01 1.11
CA SER A 781 33.84 -10.04 2.09
C SER A 781 34.69 -9.93 3.35
N GLY A 782 36.00 -9.66 3.19
CA GLY A 782 36.91 -9.41 4.32
C GLY A 782 36.53 -8.18 5.13
N ASP A 783 36.25 -7.06 4.46
CA ASP A 783 35.84 -5.80 5.09
C ASP A 783 34.53 -5.95 5.86
N LEU A 784 33.54 -6.63 5.27
CA LEU A 784 32.24 -6.89 5.89
C LEU A 784 32.38 -7.67 7.21
N ILE A 785 33.20 -8.74 7.22
CA ILE A 785 33.46 -9.52 8.44
C ILE A 785 34.23 -8.68 9.47
N ALA A 786 35.19 -7.86 9.04
CA ALA A 786 35.92 -6.97 9.93
C ALA A 786 35.01 -5.90 10.56
N SER A 787 34.10 -5.33 9.76
CA SER A 787 33.07 -4.38 10.20
C SER A 787 32.13 -5.01 11.23
N LEU A 788 31.55 -6.18 10.93
CA LEU A 788 30.70 -6.92 11.88
C LEU A 788 31.42 -7.14 13.21
N GLY A 789 32.69 -7.58 13.16
CA GLY A 789 33.50 -7.77 14.36
C GLY A 789 33.77 -6.47 15.13
N ALA A 790 34.00 -5.35 14.43
CA ALA A 790 34.20 -4.04 15.04
C ALA A 790 32.93 -3.55 15.75
N THR A 791 31.78 -3.63 15.07
CA THR A 791 30.46 -3.25 15.62
C THR A 791 30.10 -4.08 16.84
N VAL A 792 30.29 -5.41 16.78
CA VAL A 792 30.04 -6.31 17.91
C VAL A 792 30.89 -5.93 19.13
N ARG A 793 32.17 -5.61 18.93
CA ARG A 793 33.05 -5.15 20.03
C ARG A 793 32.64 -3.78 20.55
N GLN A 794 32.34 -2.84 19.66
CA GLN A 794 31.96 -1.47 20.01
C GLN A 794 30.71 -1.42 20.87
N HIS A 795 29.68 -2.20 20.51
CA HIS A 795 28.38 -2.22 21.19
C HIS A 795 28.24 -3.36 22.21
N SER A 796 29.29 -4.18 22.39
CA SER A 796 29.30 -5.34 23.31
C SER A 796 28.14 -6.33 23.04
N LEU A 797 27.98 -6.72 21.78
CA LEU A 797 26.86 -7.55 21.33
C LEU A 797 27.18 -9.05 21.40
N ASP A 798 26.15 -9.87 21.58
CA ASP A 798 26.20 -11.33 21.47
C ASP A 798 25.39 -11.87 20.26
N PHE A 799 24.93 -10.98 19.38
CA PHE A 799 24.18 -11.26 18.15
C PHE A 799 24.76 -10.48 16.95
N LEU A 800 24.28 -10.78 15.73
CA LEU A 800 24.63 -10.06 14.51
C LEU A 800 23.84 -8.74 14.42
N PRO A 801 24.51 -7.56 14.39
CA PRO A 801 23.84 -6.26 14.35
C PRO A 801 23.15 -5.99 12.99
N GLY A 802 22.10 -5.15 13.03
CA GLY A 802 21.40 -4.64 11.84
C GLY A 802 22.14 -3.48 11.14
N SER A 803 22.81 -2.62 11.90
CA SER A 803 23.62 -1.51 11.39
C SER A 803 24.90 -1.29 12.19
N ALA A 804 25.92 -0.67 11.57
CA ALA A 804 27.17 -0.35 12.25
C ALA A 804 27.00 0.76 13.32
N GLU A 805 26.18 1.77 13.03
CA GLU A 805 25.95 2.92 13.91
C GLU A 805 25.18 2.55 15.17
N LEU A 806 24.10 1.80 15.03
CA LEU A 806 23.16 1.56 16.13
C LEU A 806 23.47 0.27 16.89
N GLY A 807 24.15 -0.70 16.26
CA GLY A 807 24.36 -2.03 16.86
C GLY A 807 23.03 -2.72 17.22
N ASP A 808 21.98 -2.39 16.47
CA ASP A 808 20.60 -2.75 16.78
C ASP A 808 20.27 -4.19 16.36
N PHE A 809 19.22 -4.74 16.97
CA PHE A 809 18.80 -6.11 16.74
C PHE A 809 17.76 -6.20 15.62
N ASP A 810 18.11 -6.85 14.51
CA ASP A 810 17.21 -7.11 13.40
C ASP A 810 17.48 -8.49 12.75
N ALA A 811 16.91 -9.53 13.36
CA ALA A 811 17.04 -10.89 12.85
C ALA A 811 16.38 -11.09 11.48
N THR A 812 15.30 -10.35 11.19
CA THR A 812 14.56 -10.48 9.94
C THR A 812 15.40 -9.98 8.76
N SER A 813 16.09 -8.85 8.91
CA SER A 813 17.10 -8.41 7.93
C SER A 813 18.27 -9.38 7.83
N THR A 814 18.75 -9.90 8.97
CA THR A 814 19.88 -10.84 9.00
C THR A 814 19.61 -12.11 8.18
N THR A 815 18.34 -12.49 7.95
CA THR A 815 17.99 -13.66 7.13
C THR A 815 18.58 -13.63 5.71
N ILE A 816 18.78 -12.44 5.13
CA ILE A 816 19.36 -12.35 3.78
C ILE A 816 20.82 -12.75 3.71
N ALA A 817 21.55 -12.74 4.83
CA ALA A 817 22.89 -13.29 4.90
C ALA A 817 22.88 -14.81 4.66
N LEU A 818 21.79 -15.50 5.03
CA LEU A 818 21.60 -16.93 4.78
C LEU A 818 21.10 -17.18 3.36
N ALA A 819 20.00 -16.52 2.97
CA ALA A 819 19.42 -16.62 1.63
C ALA A 819 18.79 -15.27 1.23
N PRO A 820 19.24 -14.65 0.12
CA PRO A 820 20.07 -15.24 -0.93
C PRO A 820 21.59 -15.20 -0.68
N GLY A 821 22.08 -14.55 0.38
CA GLY A 821 23.51 -14.28 0.60
C GLY A 821 24.41 -15.52 0.60
N GLY A 822 24.00 -16.63 1.19
CA GLY A 822 24.77 -17.88 1.21
C GLY A 822 25.96 -17.89 2.19
N GLU A 823 25.95 -17.02 3.20
CA GLU A 823 27.08 -16.73 4.09
C GLU A 823 27.07 -17.51 5.41
N GLN A 824 26.14 -18.47 5.58
CA GLN A 824 25.94 -19.20 6.84
C GLN A 824 27.24 -19.77 7.43
N GLN A 825 28.14 -20.34 6.61
CA GLN A 825 29.39 -20.94 7.09
C GLN A 825 30.51 -19.92 7.37
N ARG A 826 30.41 -18.69 6.83
CA ARG A 826 31.41 -17.63 7.04
C ARG A 826 31.09 -16.74 8.24
N LEU A 827 29.81 -16.63 8.60
CA LEU A 827 29.38 -15.88 9.77
C LEU A 827 29.90 -16.53 11.08
N PRO A 828 30.22 -15.74 12.12
CA PRO A 828 30.52 -16.27 13.44
C PRO A 828 29.35 -17.08 13.98
N GLN A 829 29.56 -18.39 14.19
CA GLN A 829 28.47 -19.33 14.49
C GLN A 829 27.75 -19.02 15.80
N ASP A 830 28.46 -18.58 16.83
CA ASP A 830 27.86 -18.21 18.11
C ASP A 830 26.92 -16.99 17.95
N LEU A 831 27.36 -15.95 17.24
CA LEU A 831 26.54 -14.76 16.97
C LEU A 831 25.32 -15.11 16.11
N LEU A 832 25.50 -15.95 15.09
CA LEU A 832 24.41 -16.41 14.23
C LEU A 832 23.35 -17.16 15.04
N SER A 833 23.76 -18.15 15.83
CA SER A 833 22.86 -18.94 16.69
C SER A 833 22.14 -18.04 17.69
N ASN A 834 22.87 -17.16 18.37
CA ASN A 834 22.30 -16.25 19.36
C ASN A 834 21.30 -15.26 18.76
N THR A 835 21.54 -14.79 17.52
CA THR A 835 20.60 -13.90 16.81
C THR A 835 19.24 -14.54 16.67
N PHE A 836 19.20 -15.78 16.17
CA PHE A 836 17.93 -16.49 15.95
C PHE A 836 17.35 -17.07 17.24
N GLU A 837 18.16 -17.39 18.25
CA GLU A 837 17.66 -17.79 19.56
C GLU A 837 16.97 -16.62 20.26
N ARG A 838 17.56 -15.42 20.19
CA ARG A 838 16.95 -14.19 20.69
C ARG A 838 15.65 -13.90 19.96
N TYR A 839 15.63 -13.97 18.62
CA TYR A 839 14.40 -13.79 17.86
C TYR A 839 13.34 -14.83 18.27
N TRP A 840 13.71 -16.11 18.38
CA TRP A 840 12.79 -17.17 18.80
C TRP A 840 12.19 -16.91 20.18
N LYS A 841 13.00 -16.43 21.14
CA LYS A 841 12.53 -16.03 22.46
C LYS A 841 11.53 -14.89 22.36
N GLU A 842 11.87 -13.81 21.67
CA GLU A 842 11.01 -12.64 21.51
C GLU A 842 9.70 -12.97 20.78
N PHE A 843 9.78 -13.80 19.74
CA PHE A 843 8.66 -14.37 19.00
C PHE A 843 7.76 -15.23 19.90
N SER A 844 8.35 -16.15 20.68
CA SER A 844 7.60 -17.04 21.56
C SER A 844 6.91 -16.26 22.68
N ASP A 845 7.59 -15.26 23.25
CA ASP A 845 7.01 -14.38 24.26
C ASP A 845 5.84 -13.56 23.67
N ARG A 846 5.91 -13.13 22.40
CA ARG A 846 4.79 -12.51 21.68
C ARG A 846 3.63 -13.48 21.44
N ARG A 847 3.92 -14.66 20.88
CA ARG A 847 2.94 -15.73 20.57
C ARG A 847 2.18 -16.17 21.82
N ASP A 848 2.88 -16.34 22.92
CA ASP A 848 2.35 -16.84 24.18
C ASP A 848 1.71 -15.72 25.04
N GLY A 849 1.66 -14.47 24.54
CA GLY A 849 1.07 -13.33 25.27
C GLY A 849 1.88 -12.85 26.48
N LYS A 850 3.16 -13.20 26.57
CA LYS A 850 4.10 -12.76 27.61
C LYS A 850 4.72 -11.39 27.32
N ARG A 851 4.66 -10.94 26.06
CA ARG A 851 5.12 -9.63 25.59
C ARG A 851 3.96 -8.86 24.96
N GLU A 852 3.72 -7.65 25.44
CA GLU A 852 2.81 -6.71 24.78
C GLU A 852 3.40 -6.25 23.44
N TRP A 853 2.54 -6.11 22.43
CA TRP A 853 2.93 -5.70 21.09
C TRP A 853 1.76 -4.99 20.42
N LYS A 854 2.07 -3.99 19.59
CA LYS A 854 1.09 -3.19 18.85
C LYS A 854 0.80 -3.79 17.49
N ASP A 855 1.87 -4.03 16.75
CA ASP A 855 1.90 -4.54 15.39
C ASP A 855 3.19 -5.34 15.13
N TYR A 856 3.21 -6.09 14.04
CA TYR A 856 4.42 -6.68 13.44
C TYR A 856 4.27 -6.76 11.93
N THR A 857 5.39 -6.87 11.21
CA THR A 857 5.39 -7.10 9.76
C THR A 857 5.50 -8.60 9.43
N PRO A 858 4.61 -9.16 8.59
CA PRO A 858 4.76 -10.52 8.07
C PRO A 858 6.01 -10.77 7.20
N TYR A 859 6.86 -9.78 6.94
CA TYR A 859 8.23 -10.02 6.42
C TYR A 859 9.03 -11.00 7.30
N GLU A 860 8.61 -11.19 8.55
CA GLU A 860 9.12 -12.21 9.46
C GLU A 860 8.97 -13.65 8.93
N TRP A 861 8.18 -13.91 7.88
CA TRP A 861 8.15 -15.20 7.18
C TRP A 861 9.56 -15.70 6.82
N ARG A 862 10.49 -14.80 6.51
CA ARG A 862 11.89 -15.13 6.19
C ARG A 862 12.62 -15.84 7.33
N ASN A 863 12.20 -15.63 8.59
CA ASN A 863 12.74 -16.37 9.73
C ASN A 863 12.36 -17.86 9.68
N VAL A 864 11.25 -18.22 9.03
CA VAL A 864 10.89 -19.63 8.81
C VAL A 864 11.92 -20.31 7.91
N ALA A 865 12.35 -19.66 6.82
CA ALA A 865 13.43 -20.16 5.97
C ALA A 865 14.76 -20.27 6.74
N ALA A 866 15.08 -19.28 7.56
CA ALA A 866 16.27 -19.30 8.41
C ALA A 866 16.24 -20.48 9.40
N PHE A 867 15.11 -20.73 10.06
CA PHE A 867 14.94 -21.88 10.96
C PHE A 867 15.12 -23.21 10.25
N VAL A 868 14.60 -23.36 9.03
CA VAL A 868 14.84 -24.56 8.22
C VAL A 868 16.33 -24.77 7.95
N ARG A 869 17.05 -23.71 7.57
CA ARG A 869 18.50 -23.77 7.26
C ARG A 869 19.39 -23.99 8.49
N LEU A 870 18.92 -23.59 9.67
CA LEU A 870 19.55 -23.85 10.96
C LEU A 870 19.18 -25.23 11.54
N GLY A 871 18.33 -26.01 10.86
CA GLY A 871 17.88 -27.33 11.33
C GLY A 871 16.80 -27.28 12.42
N TRP A 872 16.18 -26.12 12.66
CA TRP A 872 15.14 -25.91 13.68
C TRP A 872 13.74 -26.24 13.14
N ARG A 873 13.56 -27.48 12.67
CA ARG A 873 12.33 -27.96 12.00
C ARG A 873 11.04 -27.63 12.76
N GLU A 874 10.96 -27.97 14.04
CA GLU A 874 9.74 -27.76 14.83
C GLU A 874 9.43 -26.27 15.03
N ARG A 875 10.47 -25.42 15.24
CA ARG A 875 10.30 -23.97 15.39
C ARG A 875 9.77 -23.33 14.11
N ALA A 876 10.16 -23.83 12.94
CA ALA A 876 9.64 -23.38 11.65
C ALA A 876 8.12 -23.60 11.52
N TRP A 877 7.61 -24.72 12.05
CA TRP A 877 6.18 -25.03 12.06
C TRP A 877 5.40 -24.27 13.11
N ASP A 878 5.97 -24.05 14.29
CA ASP A 878 5.40 -23.16 15.31
C ASP A 878 5.22 -21.73 14.79
N ALA A 879 6.23 -21.20 14.08
CA ALA A 879 6.17 -19.90 13.45
C ALA A 879 5.13 -19.85 12.32
N THR A 880 5.10 -20.88 11.48
CA THR A 880 4.09 -21.03 10.41
C THR A 880 2.67 -21.01 10.98
N ALA A 881 2.41 -21.77 12.05
CA ALA A 881 1.09 -21.84 12.68
C ALA A 881 0.66 -20.50 13.30
N PHE A 882 1.60 -19.71 13.82
CA PHE A 882 1.32 -18.36 14.31
C PHE A 882 0.94 -17.43 13.17
N PHE A 883 1.80 -17.28 12.15
CA PHE A 883 1.54 -16.35 11.04
C PHE A 883 0.27 -16.70 10.25
N PHE A 884 -0.10 -17.99 10.17
CA PHE A 884 -1.36 -18.40 9.53
C PHE A 884 -2.61 -17.82 10.20
N LYS A 885 -2.58 -17.55 11.52
CA LYS A 885 -3.69 -16.95 12.27
C LYS A 885 -3.91 -15.47 11.94
N ASP A 886 -2.92 -14.83 11.33
CA ASP A 886 -2.96 -13.42 10.98
C ASP A 886 -3.28 -13.17 9.50
N ARG A 887 -3.69 -14.22 8.77
CA ARG A 887 -4.31 -14.06 7.45
C ARG A 887 -5.65 -13.33 7.58
N ALA A 888 -5.88 -12.36 6.70
CA ALA A 888 -7.03 -11.47 6.82
C ALA A 888 -7.74 -11.23 5.47
N PRO A 889 -9.02 -11.61 5.33
CA PRO A 889 -9.71 -12.63 6.12
C PRO A 889 -9.04 -14.01 5.96
N GLN A 890 -9.21 -14.88 6.95
CA GLN A 890 -8.60 -16.22 6.98
C GLN A 890 -8.80 -17.03 5.68
N PRO A 891 -10.02 -17.09 5.11
CA PRO A 891 -10.28 -17.92 3.92
C PRO A 891 -9.69 -17.40 2.61
N TRP A 892 -9.16 -16.17 2.59
CA TRP A 892 -8.55 -15.57 1.39
C TRP A 892 -7.04 -15.77 1.30
N ASN A 893 -6.44 -16.56 2.21
CA ASN A 893 -5.06 -17.03 2.11
C ASN A 893 -4.01 -15.90 1.88
N GLN A 894 -4.14 -14.79 2.61
CA GLN A 894 -3.35 -13.58 2.35
C GLN A 894 -2.94 -12.83 3.61
N TRP A 895 -1.89 -12.03 3.50
CA TRP A 895 -1.41 -11.13 4.54
C TRP A 895 -1.30 -9.71 4.02
N ALA A 896 -1.49 -8.76 4.93
CA ALA A 896 -1.12 -7.37 4.71
C ALA A 896 0.39 -7.18 4.94
N GLU A 897 0.89 -5.98 4.67
CA GLU A 897 2.25 -5.58 5.02
C GLU A 897 2.45 -5.51 6.54
N VAL A 898 1.41 -5.06 7.27
CA VAL A 898 1.45 -4.90 8.72
C VAL A 898 0.23 -5.55 9.36
N VAL A 899 0.47 -6.34 10.40
CA VAL A 899 -0.57 -6.97 11.22
C VAL A 899 -0.64 -6.24 12.55
N SER A 900 -1.85 -5.82 12.93
CA SER A 900 -2.12 -5.23 14.24
C SER A 900 -2.68 -6.27 15.20
N ARG A 901 -2.31 -6.16 16.49
CA ARG A 901 -2.93 -6.93 17.58
C ARG A 901 -4.43 -6.66 17.74
N THR A 902 -4.92 -5.53 17.21
CA THR A 902 -6.32 -5.10 17.30
C THR A 902 -6.98 -5.07 15.91
N PRO A 903 -7.34 -6.23 15.32
CA PRO A 903 -7.67 -6.36 13.90
C PRO A 903 -8.83 -5.47 13.41
N ARG A 904 -9.80 -5.12 14.26
CA ARG A 904 -10.93 -4.24 13.89
C ARG A 904 -10.71 -2.76 14.20
N THR A 905 -9.62 -2.41 14.87
CA THR A 905 -9.27 -0.99 15.09
C THR A 905 -8.65 -0.43 13.80
N PRO A 906 -9.13 0.70 13.27
CA PRO A 906 -8.60 1.30 12.05
C PRO A 906 -7.08 1.48 12.11
N PHE A 907 -6.38 0.93 11.12
CA PHE A 907 -4.92 0.87 11.09
C PHE A 907 -4.39 0.96 9.65
N PHE A 908 -3.19 1.52 9.46
CA PHE A 908 -2.50 1.46 8.17
C PHE A 908 -1.87 0.07 8.03
N VAL A 909 -2.44 -0.77 7.16
CA VAL A 909 -1.97 -2.15 6.95
C VAL A 909 -1.16 -2.30 5.66
N GLY A 910 -1.05 -1.24 4.86
CA GLY A 910 -0.35 -1.24 3.58
C GLY A 910 -1.26 -1.67 2.42
N ASP A 911 -0.84 -2.69 1.69
CA ASP A 911 -1.64 -3.39 0.68
C ASP A 911 -2.09 -4.76 1.19
N LEU A 912 -3.24 -5.25 0.71
CA LEU A 912 -3.79 -6.55 1.03
C LEU A 912 -4.36 -7.20 -0.24
N PRO A 913 -3.75 -8.29 -0.75
CA PRO A 913 -2.51 -8.91 -0.30
C PRO A 913 -1.28 -8.01 -0.53
N HIS A 914 -0.24 -8.20 0.28
CA HIS A 914 1.11 -7.67 0.00
C HIS A 914 1.95 -8.74 -0.71
N ALA A 915 2.31 -8.52 -1.98
CA ALA A 915 2.96 -9.50 -2.84
C ALA A 915 4.41 -9.82 -2.45
N TRP A 916 5.12 -8.89 -1.80
CA TRP A 916 6.44 -9.20 -1.22
C TRP A 916 6.31 -10.14 0.00
N VAL A 917 5.32 -9.93 0.86
CA VAL A 917 5.03 -10.90 1.94
C VAL A 917 4.64 -12.26 1.36
N ALA A 918 3.86 -12.26 0.28
CA ALA A 918 3.50 -13.48 -0.43
C ALA A 918 4.75 -14.20 -0.98
N SER A 919 5.75 -13.48 -1.50
CA SER A 919 7.00 -14.09 -1.98
C SER A 919 7.87 -14.61 -0.84
N ASP A 920 7.94 -13.92 0.30
CA ASP A 920 8.63 -14.39 1.50
C ASP A 920 8.01 -15.70 2.02
N PHE A 921 6.68 -15.78 2.07
CA PHE A 921 5.96 -17.02 2.39
C PHE A 921 6.28 -18.13 1.38
N VAL A 922 6.17 -17.85 0.07
CA VAL A 922 6.45 -18.82 -1.00
C VAL A 922 7.85 -19.38 -0.86
N ARG A 923 8.87 -18.53 -0.76
CA ARG A 923 10.27 -18.94 -0.65
C ARG A 923 10.52 -19.75 0.61
N SER A 924 9.95 -19.33 1.74
CA SER A 924 10.11 -20.03 3.02
C SER A 924 9.47 -21.42 3.01
N VAL A 925 8.27 -21.55 2.44
CA VAL A 925 7.61 -22.85 2.28
C VAL A 925 8.38 -23.74 1.33
N LEU A 926 8.83 -23.21 0.19
CA LEU A 926 9.61 -24.01 -0.76
C LEU A 926 10.94 -24.47 -0.14
N ASP A 927 11.58 -23.67 0.70
CA ASP A 927 12.79 -24.06 1.45
C ASP A 927 12.53 -25.22 2.42
N MET A 928 11.29 -25.39 2.94
CA MET A 928 10.95 -26.58 3.72
C MET A 928 11.12 -27.88 2.92
N PHE A 929 10.80 -27.82 1.61
CA PHE A 929 10.81 -28.99 0.73
C PHE A 929 12.13 -29.17 0.00
N ALA A 930 12.75 -28.10 -0.49
CA ALA A 930 14.06 -28.14 -1.12
C ALA A 930 14.72 -26.76 -1.22
N TYR A 931 16.01 -26.67 -0.92
CA TYR A 931 16.80 -25.46 -1.14
C TYR A 931 18.25 -25.76 -1.54
N GLY A 932 18.87 -24.83 -2.27
CA GLY A 932 20.30 -24.89 -2.59
C GLY A 932 21.16 -24.46 -1.40
N ARG A 933 22.20 -25.23 -1.10
CA ARG A 933 23.23 -24.88 -0.12
C ARG A 933 24.53 -24.58 -0.86
N GLU A 934 24.87 -23.29 -0.91
CA GLU A 934 25.97 -22.78 -1.72
C GLU A 934 27.34 -23.26 -1.24
N SER A 935 27.53 -23.35 0.08
CA SER A 935 28.82 -23.68 0.71
C SER A 935 29.43 -25.00 0.25
N ASP A 936 28.61 -25.96 -0.18
CA ASP A 936 29.04 -27.25 -0.70
C ASP A 936 28.37 -27.61 -2.03
N ALA A 937 27.73 -26.64 -2.70
CA ALA A 937 27.01 -26.81 -3.97
C ALA A 937 26.01 -27.99 -3.98
N SER A 938 25.28 -28.18 -2.88
CA SER A 938 24.30 -29.27 -2.72
C SER A 938 22.85 -28.79 -2.84
N LEU A 939 21.95 -29.71 -3.15
CA LEU A 939 20.50 -29.51 -3.04
C LEU A 939 19.98 -30.24 -1.81
N VAL A 940 19.58 -29.51 -0.78
CA VAL A 940 19.01 -30.09 0.45
C VAL A 940 17.51 -30.29 0.25
N ILE A 941 16.98 -31.46 0.60
CA ILE A 941 15.56 -31.81 0.47
C ILE A 941 14.93 -32.20 1.82
N ALA A 942 13.64 -31.95 1.97
CA ALA A 942 12.81 -32.35 3.13
C ALA A 942 13.35 -31.86 4.50
N ALA A 943 14.18 -30.81 4.52
CA ALA A 943 14.77 -30.29 5.75
C ALA A 943 13.70 -29.68 6.68
N GLY A 944 12.71 -28.98 6.13
CA GLY A 944 11.65 -28.33 6.91
C GLY A 944 10.33 -29.09 6.95
N THR A 945 10.21 -30.26 6.32
CA THR A 945 8.94 -31.02 6.30
C THR A 945 8.70 -31.74 7.64
N PRO A 946 7.47 -31.68 8.23
CA PRO A 946 7.15 -32.38 9.45
C PRO A 946 7.34 -33.89 9.32
N THR A 947 7.90 -34.52 10.35
CA THR A 947 8.13 -35.97 10.36
C THR A 947 6.84 -36.78 10.23
N ARG A 948 5.76 -36.33 10.89
CA ARG A 948 4.41 -36.93 10.81
C ARG A 948 3.84 -36.92 9.39
N TRP A 949 4.34 -36.08 8.47
CA TRP A 949 3.88 -36.08 7.09
C TRP A 949 4.44 -37.22 6.24
N PHE A 950 5.45 -37.93 6.72
CA PHE A 950 5.99 -39.08 6.01
C PHE A 950 5.11 -40.31 6.17
N GLU A 951 4.20 -40.34 7.15
CA GLU A 951 3.27 -41.44 7.36
C GLU A 951 2.19 -41.55 6.27
N GLY A 952 1.50 -42.69 6.22
CA GLY A 952 0.43 -42.91 5.24
C GLY A 952 0.96 -42.88 3.81
N LYS A 953 0.52 -41.91 3.00
CA LYS A 953 1.00 -41.72 1.61
C LYS A 953 2.31 -40.93 1.52
N GLY A 954 2.80 -40.37 2.63
CA GLY A 954 3.98 -39.51 2.63
C GLY A 954 3.75 -38.17 1.93
N ILE A 955 4.86 -37.59 1.46
CA ILE A 955 4.86 -36.38 0.63
C ILE A 955 5.36 -36.67 -0.78
N GLY A 956 4.94 -35.84 -1.74
CA GLY A 956 5.41 -35.90 -3.12
C GLY A 956 5.63 -34.51 -3.70
N ILE A 957 6.77 -34.30 -4.33
CA ILE A 957 7.15 -33.08 -5.05
C ILE A 957 7.30 -33.44 -6.52
N ALA A 958 6.63 -32.68 -7.39
CA ALA A 958 6.74 -32.83 -8.83
C ALA A 958 6.96 -31.47 -9.50
N GLU A 959 7.90 -31.45 -10.45
CA GLU A 959 8.22 -30.33 -11.34
C GLU A 959 8.74 -29.06 -10.64
N LEU A 960 9.14 -29.15 -9.36
CA LEU A 960 9.73 -28.02 -8.63
C LEU A 960 11.03 -27.59 -9.32
N ARG A 961 11.15 -26.30 -9.63
CA ARG A 961 12.32 -25.79 -10.36
C ARG A 961 13.45 -25.49 -9.39
N THR A 962 14.65 -25.84 -9.82
CA THR A 962 15.91 -25.58 -9.13
C THR A 962 16.95 -25.13 -10.15
N PRO A 963 18.07 -24.49 -9.73
CA PRO A 963 19.20 -24.23 -10.62
C PRO A 963 19.78 -25.48 -11.30
N TYR A 964 19.46 -26.68 -10.79
CA TYR A 964 19.92 -27.95 -11.31
C TYR A 964 18.85 -28.69 -12.15
N GLY A 965 17.76 -28.02 -12.52
CA GLY A 965 16.66 -28.61 -13.30
C GLY A 965 15.42 -28.92 -12.45
N ARG A 966 14.64 -29.92 -12.86
CA ARG A 966 13.33 -30.24 -12.27
C ARG A 966 13.47 -31.29 -11.16
N LEU A 967 13.13 -30.93 -9.93
CA LEU A 967 13.09 -31.83 -8.79
C LEU A 967 11.77 -32.59 -8.74
N ASN A 968 11.89 -33.92 -8.72
CA ASN A 968 10.79 -34.86 -8.57
C ASN A 968 11.17 -35.88 -7.49
N TYR A 969 10.45 -35.90 -6.35
CA TYR A 969 10.67 -36.91 -5.32
C TYR A 969 9.42 -37.28 -4.53
N THR A 970 9.43 -38.49 -3.96
CA THR A 970 8.47 -38.90 -2.91
C THR A 970 9.22 -39.34 -1.67
N LEU A 971 8.71 -38.98 -0.50
CA LEU A 971 9.28 -39.38 0.79
C LEU A 971 8.16 -39.95 1.68
N GLN A 972 8.29 -41.23 2.02
CA GLN A 972 7.28 -41.98 2.74
C GLN A 972 7.92 -42.86 3.81
N ARG A 973 7.24 -43.01 4.94
CA ARG A 973 7.65 -43.84 6.07
C ARG A 973 6.64 -44.94 6.34
N THR A 974 7.16 -46.14 6.58
CA THR A 974 6.48 -47.25 7.27
C THR A 974 6.97 -47.32 8.73
N ASP A 975 6.41 -48.22 9.56
CA ASP A 975 6.89 -48.37 10.95
C ASP A 975 8.40 -48.61 11.03
N LYS A 976 9.01 -49.33 10.07
CA LYS A 976 10.42 -49.74 10.12
C LYS A 976 11.35 -49.03 9.15
N GLN A 977 10.83 -48.38 8.12
CA GLN A 977 11.67 -47.87 7.02
C GLN A 977 11.17 -46.51 6.51
N LEU A 978 12.10 -45.59 6.28
CA LEU A 978 11.90 -44.36 5.53
C LEU A 978 12.42 -44.58 4.11
N VAL A 979 11.60 -44.27 3.11
CA VAL A 979 11.87 -44.49 1.69
C VAL A 979 11.79 -43.17 0.94
N LEU A 980 12.87 -42.80 0.27
CA LEU A 980 12.94 -41.66 -0.64
C LEU A 980 13.12 -42.19 -2.06
N GLN A 981 12.29 -41.73 -2.98
CA GLN A 981 12.45 -41.97 -4.42
C GLN A 981 12.73 -40.64 -5.11
N LEU A 982 13.92 -40.50 -5.68
CA LEU A 982 14.30 -39.39 -6.56
C LEU A 982 14.12 -39.83 -8.02
N GLN A 983 13.26 -39.13 -8.74
CA GLN A 983 12.98 -39.41 -10.16
C GLN A 983 13.89 -38.57 -11.08
N PRO A 984 13.99 -38.92 -12.37
CA PRO A 984 14.73 -38.12 -13.35
C PRO A 984 14.20 -36.67 -13.46
N GLY A 985 15.07 -35.74 -13.87
CA GLY A 985 14.73 -34.34 -14.11
C GLY A 985 15.78 -33.35 -13.61
N LEU A 986 16.58 -33.77 -12.62
CA LEU A 986 17.74 -33.04 -12.13
C LEU A 986 19.02 -33.41 -12.89
N ILE A 987 19.85 -32.41 -13.10
CA ILE A 987 21.30 -32.56 -13.27
C ILE A 987 21.87 -32.72 -11.86
N LEU A 988 22.73 -33.72 -11.63
CA LEU A 988 23.28 -33.97 -10.31
C LEU A 988 24.06 -32.72 -9.81
N PRO A 989 23.69 -32.11 -8.67
CA PRO A 989 24.46 -31.02 -8.09
C PRO A 989 25.88 -31.50 -7.73
N PRO A 990 26.93 -30.67 -7.85
CA PRO A 990 28.29 -31.07 -7.49
C PRO A 990 28.42 -31.59 -6.05
N GLY A 991 27.68 -31.03 -5.10
CA GLY A 991 27.60 -31.48 -3.71
C GLY A 991 26.66 -32.66 -3.46
N GLY A 992 25.97 -33.13 -4.49
CA GLY A 992 24.91 -34.13 -4.44
C GLY A 992 23.56 -33.59 -3.95
N VAL A 993 22.57 -34.49 -3.89
CA VAL A 993 21.30 -34.24 -3.20
C VAL A 993 21.44 -34.68 -1.74
N VAL A 994 21.05 -33.83 -0.79
CA VAL A 994 21.24 -34.04 0.64
C VAL A 994 19.89 -34.27 1.32
N LEU A 995 19.77 -35.39 2.03
CA LEU A 995 18.65 -35.65 2.93
C LEU A 995 19.13 -35.60 4.40
N PRO A 996 18.79 -34.54 5.16
CA PRO A 996 19.05 -34.51 6.60
C PRO A 996 18.20 -35.55 7.33
N TRP A 997 18.75 -36.19 8.37
CA TRP A 997 18.01 -37.13 9.20
C TRP A 997 16.87 -36.40 9.91
N PRO A 998 15.60 -36.81 9.72
CA PRO A 998 14.49 -35.98 10.17
C PRO A 998 14.07 -36.23 11.63
N TYR A 999 14.62 -37.24 12.30
CA TYR A 999 14.23 -37.63 13.67
C TYR A 999 15.29 -37.26 14.70
N GLN A 1000 14.89 -37.18 15.97
CA GLN A 1000 15.86 -37.07 17.06
C GLN A 1000 16.71 -38.35 17.18
N GLY A 1001 17.98 -38.18 17.55
CA GLY A 1001 18.93 -39.27 17.74
C GLY A 1001 19.65 -39.70 16.46
N THR A 1002 20.40 -40.79 16.55
CA THR A 1002 21.26 -41.28 15.46
C THR A 1002 20.44 -41.97 14.37
N PRO A 1003 20.73 -41.70 13.07
CA PRO A 1003 20.07 -42.39 11.96
C PRO A 1003 20.35 -43.91 11.93
N GLY A 1004 19.44 -44.67 11.34
CA GLY A 1004 19.65 -46.09 11.06
C GLY A 1004 20.49 -46.35 9.81
N LYS A 1005 20.68 -47.63 9.47
CA LYS A 1005 21.40 -48.03 8.26
C LYS A 1005 20.66 -47.51 7.02
N ALA A 1006 21.42 -46.98 6.07
CA ALA A 1006 20.90 -46.47 4.81
C ALA A 1006 21.47 -47.26 3.62
N SER A 1007 20.69 -47.38 2.56
CA SER A 1007 21.15 -47.84 1.26
C SER A 1007 20.63 -46.94 0.15
N ILE A 1008 21.44 -46.73 -0.89
CA ILE A 1008 21.09 -45.99 -2.10
C ILE A 1008 21.22 -46.97 -3.26
N ASN A 1009 20.13 -47.20 -4.00
CA ASN A 1009 20.06 -48.15 -5.11
C ASN A 1009 20.51 -49.58 -4.74
N GLY A 1010 20.36 -49.97 -3.46
CA GLY A 1010 20.75 -51.28 -2.93
C GLY A 1010 22.18 -51.35 -2.37
N GLU A 1011 22.99 -50.31 -2.54
CA GLU A 1011 24.35 -50.21 -1.98
C GLU A 1011 24.32 -49.50 -0.62
N SER A 1012 25.13 -49.96 0.34
CA SER A 1012 25.21 -49.34 1.67
C SER A 1012 25.68 -47.88 1.56
N ALA A 1013 25.03 -46.98 2.28
CA ALA A 1013 25.36 -45.56 2.30
C ALA A 1013 25.64 -45.07 3.72
N GLU A 1014 26.59 -44.14 3.84
CA GLU A 1014 27.04 -43.60 5.13
C GLU A 1014 26.43 -42.23 5.43
N TRP A 1015 26.16 -41.99 6.71
CA TRP A 1015 25.72 -40.70 7.21
C TRP A 1015 26.92 -39.85 7.61
N GLN A 1016 26.92 -38.58 7.23
CA GLN A 1016 27.94 -37.60 7.61
C GLN A 1016 27.25 -36.46 8.36
N ASN A 1017 27.56 -36.30 9.65
CA ASN A 1017 26.97 -35.26 10.50
C ASN A 1017 25.42 -35.25 10.50
N GLY A 1018 24.80 -36.44 10.41
CA GLY A 1018 23.34 -36.56 10.35
C GLY A 1018 22.73 -36.27 8.97
N GLU A 1019 23.54 -36.11 7.93
CA GLU A 1019 23.10 -35.95 6.54
C GLU A 1019 23.46 -37.16 5.69
N LEU A 1020 22.56 -37.55 4.79
CA LEU A 1020 22.79 -38.56 3.76
C LEU A 1020 23.01 -37.86 2.42
N ARG A 1021 24.18 -38.08 1.81
CA ARG A 1021 24.53 -37.52 0.49
C ARG A 1021 24.25 -38.52 -0.62
N ILE A 1022 23.49 -38.08 -1.61
CA ILE A 1022 23.07 -38.86 -2.77
C ILE A 1022 23.83 -38.34 -3.98
N GLN A 1023 24.76 -39.15 -4.48
CA GLN A 1023 25.71 -38.82 -5.56
C GLN A 1023 25.34 -39.46 -6.90
N GLN A 1024 24.13 -40.01 -7.01
CA GLN A 1024 23.63 -40.69 -8.21
C GLN A 1024 22.14 -40.38 -8.38
N LEU A 1025 21.70 -40.23 -9.63
CA LEU A 1025 20.30 -39.98 -10.00
C LEU A 1025 19.91 -40.86 -11.20
N PRO A 1026 18.67 -41.37 -11.28
CA PRO A 1026 17.67 -41.40 -10.20
C PRO A 1026 18.14 -42.25 -9.02
N ALA A 1027 17.50 -42.09 -7.86
CA ALA A 1027 17.90 -42.80 -6.65
C ALA A 1027 16.69 -43.35 -5.88
N ASN A 1028 16.80 -44.59 -5.44
CA ASN A 1028 15.91 -45.21 -4.46
C ASN A 1028 16.68 -45.38 -3.16
N VAL A 1029 16.31 -44.62 -2.14
CA VAL A 1029 16.98 -44.59 -0.85
C VAL A 1029 16.09 -45.26 0.19
N GLN A 1030 16.66 -46.20 0.93
CA GLN A 1030 15.99 -46.92 2.00
C GLN A 1030 16.77 -46.73 3.30
N ILE A 1031 16.09 -46.29 4.35
CA ILE A 1031 16.70 -46.01 5.66
C ILE A 1031 15.93 -46.73 6.75
N ASP A 1032 16.62 -47.54 7.55
CA ASP A 1032 16.04 -48.19 8.72
C ASP A 1032 15.66 -47.16 9.79
N VAL A 1033 14.45 -47.25 10.33
CA VAL A 1033 14.00 -46.40 11.44
C VAL A 1033 14.37 -47.07 12.77
N PRO A 1034 15.30 -46.48 13.57
CA PRO A 1034 15.77 -47.10 14.81
C PRO A 1034 14.64 -47.36 15.81
N SER A 1035 14.75 -48.42 16.62
CA SER A 1035 13.78 -48.72 17.68
C SER A 1035 13.67 -47.62 18.74
N ALA A 1036 14.73 -46.83 18.95
CA ALA A 1036 14.72 -45.67 19.84
C ALA A 1036 13.75 -44.60 19.35
N VAL A 1037 13.80 -44.24 18.07
CA VAL A 1037 12.87 -43.29 17.43
C VAL A 1037 11.44 -43.78 17.55
N ARG A 1038 11.19 -45.06 17.19
CA ARG A 1038 9.87 -45.69 17.27
C ARG A 1038 9.30 -45.72 18.69
N ARG A 1039 10.15 -45.80 19.72
CA ARG A 1039 9.72 -45.77 21.14
C ARG A 1039 9.46 -44.35 21.62
N ALA A 1040 10.30 -43.39 21.24
CA ALA A 1040 10.12 -41.98 21.62
C ALA A 1040 8.79 -41.42 21.11
N GLU A 1041 8.45 -41.70 19.85
CA GLU A 1041 7.19 -41.23 19.26
C GLU A 1041 5.94 -41.86 19.91
N ARG A 1042 6.02 -43.11 20.38
CA ARG A 1042 4.93 -43.77 21.12
C ARG A 1042 4.73 -43.23 22.54
N ALA A 1043 5.70 -42.52 23.09
CA ALA A 1043 5.58 -41.91 24.42
C ALA A 1043 4.97 -40.50 24.36
N THR A 1044 4.94 -39.88 23.17
CA THR A 1044 4.33 -38.56 22.90
C THR A 1044 2.95 -38.64 22.24
N GLN A 1045 2.51 -39.83 21.83
CA GLN A 1045 1.12 -40.15 21.49
C GLN A 1045 0.38 -40.60 22.75
#